data_AF-A0A835XHQ2-F1
#
_entry.id   AF-A0A835XHQ2-F1
#
_cell.length_a   1.000
_cell.length_b   1.000
_cell.length_c   1.000
_cell.angle_alpha   90.00
_cell.angle_beta   90.00
_cell.angle_gamma   90.00
#
_symmetry.space_group_name_H-M   'P 1'
#
loop_
_entity.id
_entity.type
_entity.pdbx_description
1 polymer ?
#
loop_
_entity_poly.entity_id
_entity_poly.type
_entity_poly.pdbx_seq_one_letter_code
_entity_poly.pdbx_strand_id
1 'polypeptide(L)'
;MASAVQCTRADPPSDRHDAAKPLSGALVGKPHRKLRVCVLHASLEGSTSVFSEVDPHAQPEAYDPDGLYDWSSAFLKKATSVSQLVDLVLGQPGRAGSGAGAHGESPRQPSSGPPDVYLNLCDGGWDEDRAGREVVEALERLNVPYTGADGAFYEPSKIDMKMAASYYGVRVPAWVHVQARGGRQGVEAGLSAVLAPPSRGGLRFPLIVKHPSGYGSVGMTKDSKVTNEQHLREQVARFVDGFGGALVEEFIEGREFTVLVVEERLAGGEEGAGADDGCSPPERRAWGPVAYTPVECAFGPGEDFKHFDLKWTDYDSLRWVPCQDPRLAQRLKDAACATFVATRGVSYGRCDFRVNAAGDIFLLEINPNCGVLYPPGLHGSADFILSLDPLHDHPHFLASILQSALHRHAQRQPKVAPAFCLGPAARQAQAQAQAQAQAQAQAQAGALAAGEPQHEDSEAFAQASGPDTPRAAAAAAAAQAVVAARAVLGGLEGGAAGDTCDSSSCAARSSRGSSAEPSGSSSPSAQSSRGGADACSSGLSAGGEAGVPPAEDPGSSAAAWRLVALVPLRAGEVVQRGEQQPHCLASRGFVERRWPPGSRQRQWFDAHAYPLNDQVLVTRGEDPTQWAPLTHSCDPNAWFSGLDVVARRDIEPGEPVTLDFATFRAGDSVAPFACRCGAANCRRRVTGLDCLAPWFGQAYGSHVSSFVAAKRREAGL
;
A
#
# COMPACT_ATOMS: atom_id res chain seq x y z
N MET A 1 6.30 -57.67 7.05
CA MET A 1 4.87 -58.03 7.11
C MET A 1 4.16 -56.89 7.86
N ALA A 2 3.77 -55.81 7.18
CA ALA A 2 2.57 -55.63 6.35
C ALA A 2 1.33 -55.20 7.18
N SER A 3 0.96 -53.93 7.05
CA SER A 3 -0.44 -53.42 6.99
C SER A 3 -0.35 -51.93 6.61
N ALA A 4 -0.36 -51.54 5.34
CA ALA A 4 -1.56 -51.35 4.51
C ALA A 4 -2.58 -50.39 5.16
N VAL A 5 -2.46 -49.10 4.90
CA VAL A 5 -3.57 -48.14 4.93
C VAL A 5 -3.84 -47.77 3.47
N GLN A 6 -4.94 -48.30 2.95
CA GLN A 6 -5.43 -48.03 1.60
C GLN A 6 -5.87 -46.57 1.52
N CYS A 7 -5.12 -45.77 0.77
CA CYS A 7 -5.59 -44.48 0.29
C CYS A 7 -6.58 -44.76 -0.84
N THR A 8 -7.88 -44.65 -0.57
CA THR A 8 -8.93 -44.75 -1.58
C THR A 8 -8.73 -43.65 -2.60
N ARG A 9 -8.48 -44.03 -3.86
CA ARG A 9 -8.59 -43.16 -5.03
C ARG A 9 -9.99 -42.55 -5.03
N ALA A 10 -10.09 -41.26 -4.74
CA ALA A 10 -11.22 -40.48 -5.18
C ALA A 10 -11.08 -40.30 -6.68
N ASP A 11 -12.09 -40.73 -7.44
CA ASP A 11 -12.21 -40.41 -8.85
C ASP A 11 -12.14 -38.87 -9.04
N PRO A 12 -11.49 -38.38 -10.12
CA PRO A 12 -11.47 -36.94 -10.39
C PRO A 12 -12.92 -36.46 -10.57
N PRO A 13 -13.33 -35.34 -9.94
CA PRO A 13 -14.67 -34.81 -10.15
C PRO A 13 -14.84 -34.48 -11.63
N SER A 14 -15.74 -35.20 -12.29
CA SER A 14 -16.10 -35.07 -13.69
C SER A 14 -17.06 -33.89 -13.95
N ASP A 15 -16.87 -32.77 -13.25
CA ASP A 15 -17.68 -31.56 -13.43
C ASP A 15 -16.88 -30.49 -14.19
N ARG A 16 -16.48 -30.85 -15.41
CA ARG A 16 -16.23 -29.85 -16.46
C ARG A 16 -17.60 -29.41 -16.99
N HIS A 17 -18.31 -28.56 -16.26
CA HIS A 17 -19.43 -27.75 -16.81
C HIS A 17 -19.91 -26.59 -15.93
N ASP A 18 -19.20 -26.20 -14.86
CA ASP A 18 -19.31 -24.81 -14.37
C ASP A 18 -18.43 -23.93 -15.25
N ALA A 19 -18.94 -23.66 -16.46
CA ALA A 19 -18.42 -22.65 -17.36
C ALA A 19 -18.25 -21.34 -16.58
N ALA A 20 -17.04 -20.78 -16.66
CA ALA A 20 -16.63 -19.51 -16.08
C ALA A 20 -17.79 -18.49 -16.07
N LYS A 21 -18.41 -18.31 -14.90
CA LYS A 21 -19.10 -17.04 -14.62
C LYS A 21 -18.03 -15.96 -14.80
N PRO A 22 -18.30 -14.89 -15.56
CA PRO A 22 -17.27 -13.90 -15.85
C PRO A 22 -16.73 -13.37 -14.52
N LEU A 23 -15.45 -13.65 -14.25
CA LEU A 23 -14.71 -13.11 -13.10
C LEU A 23 -14.93 -11.60 -13.00
N SER A 24 -15.03 -10.93 -14.15
CA SER A 24 -15.30 -9.50 -14.29
C SER A 24 -16.50 -8.99 -13.48
N GLY A 25 -17.61 -9.73 -13.42
CA GLY A 25 -18.85 -9.27 -12.80
C GLY A 25 -18.92 -9.55 -11.30
N ALA A 26 -18.34 -10.67 -10.87
CA ALA A 26 -18.25 -11.05 -9.45
C ALA A 26 -17.24 -10.18 -8.68
N LEU A 27 -16.13 -9.79 -9.32
CA LEU A 27 -15.03 -9.05 -8.70
C LEU A 27 -15.37 -7.60 -8.31
N VAL A 28 -16.36 -6.98 -8.97
CA VAL A 28 -16.83 -5.60 -8.67
C VAL A 28 -18.27 -5.57 -8.15
N GLY A 29 -18.84 -6.74 -7.79
CA GLY A 29 -20.21 -6.86 -7.29
C GLY A 29 -21.29 -6.48 -8.31
N LYS A 30 -20.97 -6.49 -9.61
CA LYS A 30 -21.86 -6.15 -10.73
C LYS A 30 -21.81 -7.25 -11.79
N PRO A 31 -22.57 -8.35 -11.63
CA PRO A 31 -22.45 -9.58 -12.43
C PRO A 31 -22.60 -9.39 -13.94
N HIS A 32 -23.15 -8.26 -14.40
CA HIS A 32 -23.38 -7.94 -15.80
C HIS A 32 -22.38 -6.92 -16.40
N ARG A 33 -21.38 -6.45 -15.64
CA ARG A 33 -20.41 -5.45 -16.10
C ARG A 33 -19.02 -6.07 -16.27
N LYS A 34 -18.33 -5.72 -17.36
CA LYS A 34 -16.89 -6.00 -17.52
C LYS A 34 -16.08 -5.18 -16.52
N LEU A 35 -14.97 -5.74 -16.05
CA LEU A 35 -14.01 -5.05 -15.19
C LEU A 35 -13.15 -4.16 -16.09
N ARG A 36 -13.09 -2.86 -15.81
CA ARG A 36 -12.31 -1.90 -16.60
C ARG A 36 -10.86 -1.93 -16.13
N VAL A 37 -9.96 -2.40 -16.98
CA VAL A 37 -8.54 -2.56 -16.67
C VAL A 37 -7.75 -1.53 -17.48
N CYS A 38 -6.92 -0.75 -16.79
CA CYS A 38 -5.98 0.16 -17.44
C CYS A 38 -4.56 -0.40 -17.33
N VAL A 39 -3.95 -0.73 -18.46
CA VAL A 39 -2.58 -1.22 -18.53
C VAL A 39 -1.62 -0.05 -18.51
N LEU A 40 -0.68 -0.05 -17.56
CA LEU A 40 0.36 0.97 -17.45
C LEU A 40 1.65 0.40 -18.02
N HIS A 41 2.14 1.03 -19.09
CA HIS A 41 3.42 0.71 -19.71
C HIS A 41 4.45 1.80 -19.44
N ALA A 42 5.71 1.41 -19.28
CA ALA A 42 6.81 2.35 -19.39
C ALA A 42 6.95 2.79 -20.85
N SER A 43 6.86 4.09 -21.11
CA SER A 43 7.12 4.66 -22.42
C SER A 43 8.63 4.68 -22.67
N LEU A 44 9.03 4.21 -23.86
CA LEU A 44 10.40 4.29 -24.35
C LEU A 44 10.65 5.59 -25.14
N GLU A 45 9.64 6.45 -25.30
CA GLU A 45 9.77 7.70 -26.03
C GLU A 45 10.77 8.65 -25.33
N GLY A 46 11.90 8.91 -26.00
CA GLY A 46 12.98 9.73 -25.45
C GLY A 46 13.90 9.00 -24.46
N SER A 47 13.74 7.68 -24.31
CA SER A 47 14.64 6.84 -23.54
C SER A 47 15.92 6.55 -24.34
N THR A 48 17.03 6.54 -23.62
CA THR A 48 18.36 6.07 -24.03
C THR A 48 18.60 4.60 -23.66
N SER A 49 17.58 3.93 -23.12
CA SER A 49 17.66 2.54 -22.70
C SER A 49 18.04 1.65 -23.88
N VAL A 50 19.02 0.77 -23.63
CA VAL A 50 19.43 -0.29 -24.55
C VAL A 50 18.31 -1.29 -24.86
N PHE A 51 17.22 -1.28 -24.08
CA PHE A 51 16.05 -2.15 -24.27
C PHE A 51 15.04 -1.60 -25.29
N SER A 52 15.18 -0.33 -25.70
CA SER A 52 14.15 0.38 -26.48
C SER A 52 13.84 -0.20 -27.86
N GLU A 53 14.78 -0.95 -28.46
CA GLU A 53 14.63 -1.57 -29.78
C GLU A 53 14.41 -3.09 -29.73
N VAL A 54 14.43 -3.70 -28.53
CA VAL A 54 14.54 -5.17 -28.37
C VAL A 54 13.41 -5.76 -27.51
N ASP A 55 12.87 -5.00 -26.56
CA ASP A 55 11.84 -5.49 -25.63
C ASP A 55 10.43 -5.16 -26.14
N PRO A 56 9.63 -6.15 -26.59
CA PRO A 56 8.29 -5.90 -27.11
C PRO A 56 7.34 -5.46 -25.99
N HIS A 57 6.39 -4.57 -26.28
CA HIS A 57 5.38 -4.23 -25.29
C HIS A 57 4.47 -5.44 -25.00
N ALA A 58 4.22 -5.68 -23.71
CA ALA A 58 3.23 -6.65 -23.26
C ALA A 58 1.84 -6.37 -23.86
N GLN A 59 1.09 -7.43 -24.16
CA GLN A 59 -0.26 -7.40 -24.73
C GLN A 59 -1.19 -8.31 -23.91
N PRO A 60 -1.51 -7.93 -22.65
CA PRO A 60 -2.37 -8.73 -21.77
C PRO A 60 -3.74 -9.05 -22.38
N GLU A 61 -4.29 -8.17 -23.23
CA GLU A 61 -5.55 -8.38 -23.93
C GLU A 61 -5.53 -9.57 -24.90
N ALA A 62 -4.36 -10.00 -25.37
CA ALA A 62 -4.23 -11.18 -26.23
C ALA A 62 -4.57 -12.48 -25.47
N TYR A 63 -4.54 -12.44 -24.14
CA TYR A 63 -4.84 -13.55 -23.24
C TYR A 63 -6.25 -13.46 -22.62
N ASP A 64 -7.12 -12.59 -23.15
CA ASP A 64 -8.54 -12.47 -22.80
C ASP A 64 -9.45 -12.82 -24.00
N PRO A 65 -9.42 -14.07 -24.51
CA PRO A 65 -10.16 -14.45 -25.72
C PRO A 65 -11.69 -14.36 -25.55
N ASP A 66 -12.17 -14.52 -24.32
CA ASP A 66 -13.60 -14.41 -23.98
C ASP A 66 -14.06 -12.96 -23.76
N GLY A 67 -13.12 -12.00 -23.81
CA GLY A 67 -13.39 -10.57 -23.64
C GLY A 67 -14.02 -10.26 -22.28
N LEU A 68 -13.51 -10.84 -21.20
CA LEU A 68 -13.99 -10.63 -19.84
C LEU A 68 -13.73 -9.21 -19.34
N TYR A 69 -12.72 -8.53 -19.88
CA TYR A 69 -12.29 -7.21 -19.42
C TYR A 69 -12.57 -6.11 -20.45
N ASP A 70 -12.68 -4.86 -19.98
CA ASP A 70 -12.70 -3.66 -20.83
C ASP A 70 -11.33 -2.99 -20.71
N TRP A 71 -10.54 -3.07 -21.77
CA TRP A 71 -9.12 -2.72 -21.76
C TRP A 71 -8.89 -1.28 -22.23
N SER A 72 -8.03 -0.57 -21.51
CA SER A 72 -7.40 0.68 -21.94
C SER A 72 -5.90 0.65 -21.59
N SER A 73 -5.09 1.47 -22.24
CA SER A 73 -3.64 1.48 -22.00
C SER A 73 -3.09 2.90 -21.90
N ALA A 74 -2.10 3.09 -21.03
CA ALA A 74 -1.38 4.35 -20.85
C ALA A 74 0.14 4.10 -20.88
N PHE A 75 0.85 4.91 -21.67
CA PHE A 75 2.31 4.86 -21.79
C PHE A 75 2.91 6.03 -21.01
N LEU A 76 3.64 5.73 -19.93
CA LEU A 76 4.14 6.70 -18.97
C LEU A 76 5.62 7.00 -19.23
N LYS A 77 5.97 8.27 -19.47
CA LYS A 77 7.38 8.70 -19.59
C LYS A 77 7.94 8.88 -18.18
N LYS A 78 9.17 8.41 -17.89
CA LYS A 78 9.80 8.56 -16.56
C LYS A 78 9.65 9.97 -15.98
N ALA A 79 9.98 10.99 -16.77
CA ALA A 79 10.00 12.38 -16.33
C ALA A 79 8.62 12.94 -15.90
N THR A 80 7.53 12.36 -16.41
CA THR A 80 6.16 12.85 -16.20
C THR A 80 5.21 11.76 -15.72
N SER A 81 5.72 10.59 -15.33
CA SER A 81 4.91 9.40 -15.06
C SER A 81 3.91 9.64 -13.94
N VAL A 82 4.35 10.30 -12.86
CA VAL A 82 3.50 10.69 -11.73
C VAL A 82 2.38 11.64 -12.15
N SER A 83 2.68 12.71 -12.91
CA SER A 83 1.64 13.66 -13.34
C SER A 83 0.67 13.03 -14.33
N GLN A 84 1.17 12.22 -15.28
CA GLN A 84 0.33 11.47 -16.22
C GLN A 84 -0.63 10.51 -15.48
N LEU A 85 -0.14 9.82 -14.45
CA LEU A 85 -0.95 8.93 -13.64
C LEU A 85 -2.00 9.68 -12.82
N VAL A 86 -1.66 10.83 -12.23
CA VAL A 86 -2.61 11.68 -11.50
C VAL A 86 -3.74 12.14 -12.43
N ASP A 87 -3.41 12.63 -13.63
CA ASP A 87 -4.39 13.06 -14.63
C ASP A 87 -5.31 11.91 -15.06
N LEU A 88 -4.74 10.71 -15.22
CA LEU A 88 -5.45 9.48 -15.57
C LEU A 88 -6.43 9.05 -14.48
N VAL A 89 -6.02 9.09 -13.20
CA VAL A 89 -6.86 8.70 -12.06
C VAL A 89 -7.96 9.74 -11.78
N LEU A 90 -7.64 11.03 -11.87
CA LEU A 90 -8.57 12.12 -11.57
C LEU A 90 -9.54 12.44 -12.73
N GLY A 91 -9.39 11.79 -13.88
CA GLY A 91 -10.27 12.01 -15.03
C GLY A 91 -10.16 13.41 -15.63
N GLN A 92 -8.97 14.01 -15.61
CA GLN A 92 -8.67 15.27 -16.30
C GLN A 92 -7.82 15.02 -17.55
N PRO A 93 -8.40 14.52 -18.66
CA PRO A 93 -7.67 14.09 -19.86
C PRO A 93 -7.00 15.24 -20.65
N GLY A 94 -7.02 16.48 -20.15
CA GLY A 94 -6.53 17.66 -20.87
C GLY A 94 -5.01 17.91 -20.85
N ARG A 95 -4.22 17.07 -20.15
CA ARG A 95 -2.75 17.26 -20.04
C ARG A 95 -1.91 15.99 -20.23
N ALA A 96 -2.52 14.80 -20.22
CA ALA A 96 -1.83 13.57 -20.55
C ALA A 96 -1.46 13.59 -22.04
N GLY A 97 -0.20 13.88 -22.34
CA GLY A 97 0.33 13.88 -23.69
C GLY A 97 0.01 12.57 -24.39
N SER A 98 -0.54 12.67 -25.61
CA SER A 98 -0.69 11.59 -26.56
C SER A 98 0.70 11.10 -26.98
N GLY A 99 1.36 10.29 -26.15
CA GLY A 99 2.53 9.53 -26.56
C GLY A 99 2.06 8.36 -27.41
N ALA A 100 2.38 8.37 -28.69
CA ALA A 100 2.25 7.18 -29.53
C ALA A 100 3.27 6.15 -29.05
N GLY A 101 2.89 4.87 -28.97
CA GLY A 101 3.86 3.79 -28.79
C GLY A 101 4.90 3.80 -29.92
N ALA A 102 6.08 3.22 -29.69
CA ALA A 102 7.18 3.18 -30.67
C ALA A 102 6.81 2.52 -32.02
N HIS A 103 5.65 1.87 -32.11
CA HIS A 103 5.11 1.23 -33.31
C HIS A 103 3.80 1.83 -33.87
N GLY A 104 3.44 3.07 -33.48
CA GLY A 104 2.30 3.78 -34.08
C GLY A 104 0.92 3.31 -33.60
N GLU A 105 0.85 2.52 -32.53
CA GLU A 105 -0.42 2.20 -31.88
C GLU A 105 -0.93 3.41 -31.08
N SER A 106 -2.17 3.83 -31.38
CA SER A 106 -2.82 4.95 -30.72
C SER A 106 -3.31 4.54 -29.33
N PRO A 107 -3.13 5.36 -28.28
CA PRO A 107 -3.69 5.10 -26.96
C PRO A 107 -5.18 4.80 -27.06
N ARG A 108 -5.61 3.59 -26.69
CA ARG A 108 -7.04 3.27 -26.59
C ARG A 108 -7.61 3.98 -25.36
N GLN A 109 -8.37 5.04 -25.59
CA GLN A 109 -9.07 5.74 -24.52
C GLN A 109 -10.11 4.80 -23.86
N PRO A 110 -10.31 4.88 -22.53
CA PRO A 110 -11.30 4.07 -21.84
C PRO A 110 -12.70 4.34 -22.40
N SER A 111 -13.35 3.28 -22.86
CA SER A 111 -14.64 3.37 -23.55
C SER A 111 -15.82 3.73 -22.62
N SER A 112 -15.64 3.68 -21.29
CA SER A 112 -16.76 3.70 -20.34
C SER A 112 -16.43 4.13 -18.88
N GLY A 113 -15.69 5.24 -18.67
CA GLY A 113 -15.44 5.84 -17.35
C GLY A 113 -14.12 5.42 -16.68
N PRO A 114 -13.86 5.78 -15.41
CA PRO A 114 -12.56 5.56 -14.76
C PRO A 114 -12.25 4.06 -14.59
N PRO A 115 -10.97 3.64 -14.69
CA PRO A 115 -10.58 2.25 -14.50
C PRO A 115 -10.99 1.70 -13.13
N ASP A 116 -11.33 0.41 -13.07
CA ASP A 116 -11.59 -0.29 -11.81
C ASP A 116 -10.30 -0.83 -11.18
N VAL A 117 -9.26 -1.07 -11.99
CA VAL A 117 -7.94 -1.57 -11.56
C VAL A 117 -6.87 -1.20 -12.59
N TYR A 118 -5.64 -0.95 -12.11
CA TYR A 118 -4.47 -0.67 -12.92
C TYR A 118 -3.57 -1.91 -13.03
N LEU A 119 -3.38 -2.43 -14.25
CA LEU A 119 -2.41 -3.47 -14.52
C LEU A 119 -1.04 -2.80 -14.71
N ASN A 120 -0.24 -2.75 -13.65
CA ASN A 120 1.07 -2.11 -13.69
C ASN A 120 2.13 -3.03 -14.28
N LEU A 121 2.64 -2.67 -15.47
CA LEU A 121 3.73 -3.34 -16.17
C LEU A 121 4.96 -2.42 -16.32
N CYS A 122 5.00 -1.30 -15.60
CA CYS A 122 6.18 -0.46 -15.49
C CYS A 122 7.24 -1.18 -14.64
N ASP A 123 8.40 -1.45 -15.22
CA ASP A 123 9.50 -2.26 -14.66
C ASP A 123 10.81 -1.47 -14.46
N GLY A 124 10.80 -0.15 -14.68
CA GLY A 124 12.00 0.68 -14.60
C GLY A 124 12.54 0.86 -13.18
N GLY A 125 13.83 0.61 -13.02
CA GLY A 125 14.57 0.88 -11.77
C GLY A 125 14.61 2.37 -11.40
N TRP A 126 15.08 2.67 -10.18
CA TRP A 126 15.24 4.06 -9.71
C TRP A 126 16.21 4.88 -10.58
N ASP A 127 17.31 4.26 -11.01
CA ASP A 127 18.40 4.84 -11.80
C ASP A 127 18.22 4.68 -13.31
N GLU A 128 17.11 4.08 -13.75
CA GLU A 128 16.77 3.94 -15.16
C GLU A 128 15.93 5.11 -15.69
N ASP A 129 15.98 5.32 -17.00
CA ASP A 129 15.18 6.32 -17.71
C ASP A 129 13.79 5.81 -18.14
N ARG A 130 13.36 4.66 -17.59
CA ARG A 130 12.05 4.03 -17.79
C ARG A 130 11.18 4.13 -16.55
N ALA A 131 9.88 4.38 -16.75
CA ALA A 131 8.94 4.51 -15.64
C ALA A 131 8.84 3.20 -14.84
N GLY A 132 8.74 3.30 -13.51
CA GLY A 132 8.67 2.12 -12.65
C GLY A 132 8.42 2.44 -11.19
N ARG A 133 9.46 2.50 -10.35
CA ARG A 133 9.32 2.72 -8.90
C ARG A 133 8.43 3.91 -8.53
N GLU A 134 8.59 5.05 -9.19
CA GLU A 134 7.79 6.26 -8.92
C GLU A 134 6.31 6.10 -9.32
N VAL A 135 6.00 5.22 -10.27
CA VAL A 135 4.62 4.85 -10.63
C VAL A 135 3.99 4.06 -9.48
N VAL A 136 4.72 3.10 -8.90
CA VAL A 136 4.25 2.32 -7.74
C VAL A 136 3.95 3.23 -6.55
N GLU A 137 4.89 4.12 -6.20
CA GLU A 137 4.69 5.06 -5.08
C GLU A 137 3.50 6.02 -5.33
N ALA A 138 3.28 6.42 -6.58
CA ALA A 138 2.12 7.25 -6.93
C ALA A 138 0.80 6.46 -6.87
N LEU A 139 0.75 5.21 -7.33
CA LEU A 139 -0.42 4.33 -7.20
C LEU A 139 -0.80 4.10 -5.74
N GLU A 140 0.18 3.90 -4.85
CA GLU A 140 -0.02 3.76 -3.41
C GLU A 140 -0.59 5.05 -2.80
N ARG A 141 0.00 6.21 -3.10
CA ARG A 141 -0.47 7.51 -2.60
C ARG A 141 -1.87 7.87 -3.08
N LEU A 142 -2.21 7.50 -4.32
CA LEU A 142 -3.54 7.69 -4.89
C LEU A 142 -4.56 6.68 -4.34
N ASN A 143 -4.11 5.68 -3.57
CA ASN A 143 -4.93 4.62 -2.99
C ASN A 143 -5.87 3.98 -4.03
N VAL A 144 -5.32 3.61 -5.18
CA VAL A 144 -6.04 2.88 -6.24
C VAL A 144 -5.67 1.39 -6.23
N PRO A 145 -6.53 0.49 -6.74
CA PRO A 145 -6.18 -0.92 -6.92
C PRO A 145 -5.19 -1.10 -8.08
N TYR A 146 -4.08 -1.79 -7.84
CA TYR A 146 -3.07 -2.08 -8.86
C TYR A 146 -2.41 -3.46 -8.66
N THR A 147 -1.96 -4.05 -9.77
CA THR A 147 -1.21 -5.32 -9.82
C THR A 147 0.30 -5.10 -9.69
N GLY A 148 1.05 -6.17 -9.44
CA GLY A 148 2.50 -6.10 -9.28
C GLY A 148 2.91 -5.72 -7.86
N ALA A 149 4.21 -5.58 -7.68
CA ALA A 149 4.86 -5.32 -6.41
C ALA A 149 4.52 -3.93 -5.84
N ASP A 150 4.49 -3.85 -4.51
CA ASP A 150 4.37 -2.61 -3.75
C ASP A 150 5.74 -1.94 -3.55
N GLY A 151 5.79 -0.75 -2.96
CA GLY A 151 7.05 -0.02 -2.77
C GLY A 151 8.09 -0.79 -1.93
N ALA A 152 7.65 -1.69 -1.05
CA ALA A 152 8.56 -2.48 -0.22
C ALA A 152 9.16 -3.68 -0.98
N PHE A 153 8.38 -4.31 -1.87
CA PHE A 153 8.78 -5.48 -2.62
C PHE A 153 9.32 -5.18 -4.02
N TYR A 154 9.04 -4.01 -4.62
CA TYR A 154 9.38 -3.70 -6.02
C TYR A 154 10.87 -3.78 -6.31
N GLU A 155 11.70 -3.31 -5.36
CA GLU A 155 13.16 -3.24 -5.53
C GLU A 155 13.92 -3.62 -4.26
N PRO A 156 13.90 -4.90 -3.86
CA PRO A 156 14.72 -5.36 -2.76
C PRO A 156 16.18 -5.39 -3.23
N SER A 157 17.14 -5.00 -2.38
CA SER A 157 18.54 -5.23 -2.74
C SER A 157 18.85 -6.73 -2.75
N LYS A 158 19.87 -7.17 -3.50
CA LYS A 158 20.28 -8.58 -3.47
C LYS A 158 20.71 -9.02 -2.07
N ILE A 159 21.20 -8.08 -1.26
CA ILE A 159 21.57 -8.32 0.13
C ILE A 159 20.32 -8.59 0.97
N ASP A 160 19.29 -7.76 0.85
CA ASP A 160 18.02 -7.95 1.56
C ASP A 160 17.37 -9.27 1.18
N MET A 161 17.33 -9.60 -0.11
CA MET A 161 16.83 -10.89 -0.61
C MET A 161 17.56 -12.07 0.06
N LYS A 162 18.89 -11.99 0.16
CA LYS A 162 19.69 -13.09 0.71
C LYS A 162 19.54 -13.25 2.21
N MET A 163 19.55 -12.14 2.92
CA MET A 163 19.35 -12.12 4.37
C MET A 163 17.95 -12.66 4.71
N ALA A 164 16.92 -12.21 3.99
CA ALA A 164 15.56 -12.69 4.14
C ALA A 164 15.45 -14.19 3.80
N ALA A 165 15.90 -14.61 2.62
CA ALA A 165 15.82 -16.01 2.19
C ALA A 165 16.53 -16.96 3.18
N SER A 166 17.72 -16.60 3.66
CA SER A 166 18.48 -17.37 4.64
C SER A 166 17.74 -17.52 5.97
N TYR A 167 17.10 -16.45 6.46
CA TYR A 167 16.27 -16.49 7.67
C TYR A 167 15.10 -17.49 7.52
N TYR A 168 14.54 -17.62 6.32
CA TYR A 168 13.48 -18.58 5.99
C TYR A 168 13.99 -19.97 5.56
N GLY A 169 15.28 -20.25 5.74
CA GLY A 169 15.86 -21.57 5.45
C GLY A 169 16.11 -21.87 3.97
N VAL A 170 15.95 -20.88 3.08
CA VAL A 170 16.34 -21.00 1.67
C VAL A 170 17.82 -20.67 1.55
N ARG A 171 18.62 -21.62 1.03
CA ARG A 171 20.06 -21.38 0.89
C ARG A 171 20.33 -20.33 -0.16
N VAL A 172 21.40 -19.58 0.05
CA VAL A 172 21.95 -18.59 -0.88
C VAL A 172 23.43 -18.87 -1.06
N PRO A 173 24.04 -18.51 -2.21
CA PRO A 173 25.48 -18.59 -2.36
C PRO A 173 26.17 -17.76 -1.26
N ALA A 174 27.29 -18.25 -0.72
CA ALA A 174 28.10 -17.45 0.22
C ALA A 174 28.58 -16.19 -0.50
N TRP A 175 28.56 -15.05 0.20
CA TRP A 175 28.72 -13.75 -0.44
C TRP A 175 29.45 -12.74 0.45
N VAL A 176 30.06 -11.74 -0.19
CA VAL A 176 30.66 -10.56 0.45
C VAL A 176 30.27 -9.32 -0.36
N HIS A 177 29.80 -8.29 0.34
CA HIS A 177 29.56 -6.97 -0.25
C HIS A 177 30.80 -6.10 -0.10
N VAL A 178 31.43 -5.76 -1.23
CA VAL A 178 32.57 -4.85 -1.29
C VAL A 178 32.05 -3.44 -1.55
N GLN A 179 32.23 -2.55 -0.58
CA GLN A 179 31.78 -1.16 -0.65
C GLN A 179 32.94 -0.19 -0.90
N ALA A 180 32.70 0.83 -1.72
CA ALA A 180 33.65 1.94 -1.91
C ALA A 180 33.66 2.94 -0.73
N ARG A 181 32.74 2.80 0.23
CA ARG A 181 32.60 3.69 1.39
C ARG A 181 33.83 3.55 2.29
N GLY A 182 34.77 4.47 2.17
CA GLY A 182 36.13 4.38 2.77
C GLY A 182 37.27 4.47 1.74
N GLY A 183 36.96 4.71 0.47
CA GLY A 183 37.94 4.79 -0.61
C GLY A 183 38.64 3.45 -0.84
N ARG A 184 39.89 3.49 -1.31
CA ARG A 184 40.70 2.29 -1.60
C ARG A 184 40.81 1.32 -0.42
N GLN A 185 40.81 1.82 0.82
CA GLN A 185 40.90 0.98 2.02
C GLN A 185 39.65 0.12 2.23
N GLY A 186 38.46 0.64 1.91
CA GLY A 186 37.20 -0.12 1.99
C GLY A 186 37.16 -1.27 0.99
N VAL A 187 37.61 -1.00 -0.24
CA VAL A 187 37.70 -2.02 -1.31
C VAL A 187 38.69 -3.12 -0.94
N GLU A 188 39.88 -2.77 -0.46
CA GLU A 188 40.87 -3.77 -0.03
C GLU A 188 40.42 -4.57 1.19
N ALA A 189 39.66 -3.98 2.11
CA ALA A 189 39.07 -4.72 3.22
C ALA A 189 38.03 -5.75 2.73
N GLY A 190 37.17 -5.37 1.78
CA GLY A 190 36.21 -6.28 1.15
C GLY A 190 36.89 -7.42 0.38
N LEU A 191 37.92 -7.11 -0.42
CA LEU A 191 38.73 -8.11 -1.11
C LEU A 191 39.44 -9.05 -0.13
N SER A 192 40.00 -8.51 0.96
CA SER A 192 40.63 -9.32 2.01
C SER A 192 39.64 -10.26 2.70
N ALA A 193 38.38 -9.84 2.88
CA ALA A 193 37.33 -10.69 3.40
C ALA A 193 36.95 -11.81 2.41
N VAL A 194 36.85 -11.50 1.12
CA VAL A 194 36.62 -12.52 0.06
C VAL A 194 37.74 -13.56 0.04
N LEU A 195 39.00 -13.11 0.08
CA LEU A 195 40.20 -13.94 -0.08
C LEU A 195 40.65 -14.63 1.21
N ALA A 196 39.98 -14.39 2.34
CA ALA A 196 40.29 -15.06 3.59
C ALA A 196 40.13 -16.60 3.45
N PRO A 197 40.80 -17.42 4.27
CA PRO A 197 40.55 -18.85 4.28
C PRO A 197 39.06 -19.14 4.60
N PRO A 198 38.43 -20.18 4.02
CA PRO A 198 37.04 -20.54 4.33
C PRO A 198 36.77 -20.79 5.81
N SER A 199 37.78 -21.23 6.58
CA SER A 199 37.70 -21.38 8.04
C SER A 199 37.52 -20.05 8.80
N ARG A 200 37.69 -18.91 8.12
CA ARG A 200 37.46 -17.55 8.62
C ARG A 200 36.36 -16.83 7.83
N GLY A 201 35.57 -17.56 7.03
CA GLY A 201 34.44 -17.01 6.29
C GLY A 201 34.75 -16.45 4.90
N GLY A 202 35.95 -16.66 4.36
CA GLY A 202 36.23 -16.30 2.96
C GLY A 202 35.63 -17.28 1.94
N LEU A 203 35.55 -16.83 0.69
CA LEU A 203 34.81 -17.50 -0.39
C LEU A 203 35.70 -18.45 -1.21
N ARG A 204 35.10 -19.45 -1.85
CA ARG A 204 35.81 -20.38 -2.75
C ARG A 204 35.55 -20.07 -4.22
N PHE A 205 36.62 -20.03 -5.01
CA PHE A 205 36.53 -19.96 -6.47
C PHE A 205 35.87 -21.23 -7.06
N PRO A 206 35.16 -21.12 -8.21
CA PRO A 206 34.90 -19.88 -8.96
C PRO A 206 33.97 -18.92 -8.22
N LEU A 207 34.16 -17.61 -8.44
CA LEU A 207 33.32 -16.55 -7.88
C LEU A 207 32.58 -15.82 -9.00
N ILE A 208 31.50 -15.12 -8.66
CA ILE A 208 30.79 -14.22 -9.56
C ILE A 208 30.69 -12.82 -8.96
N VAL A 209 31.08 -11.81 -9.73
CA VAL A 209 31.03 -10.39 -9.34
C VAL A 209 29.86 -9.73 -10.04
N LYS A 210 28.96 -9.13 -9.27
CA LYS A 210 27.71 -8.54 -9.78
C LYS A 210 27.30 -7.26 -9.07
N HIS A 211 26.34 -6.55 -9.66
CA HIS A 211 25.77 -5.35 -9.09
C HIS A 211 24.97 -5.66 -7.79
N PRO A 212 25.13 -4.89 -6.69
CA PRO A 212 24.41 -5.15 -5.43
C PRO A 212 22.88 -5.05 -5.51
N SER A 213 22.34 -4.28 -6.47
CA SER A 213 20.89 -3.98 -6.55
C SER A 213 20.30 -4.09 -7.97
N GLY A 214 21.04 -4.62 -8.96
CA GLY A 214 20.69 -4.41 -10.38
C GLY A 214 19.72 -5.42 -10.97
N TYR A 215 18.86 -4.98 -11.90
CA TYR A 215 18.01 -5.82 -12.74
C TYR A 215 18.69 -6.18 -14.06
N GLY A 216 18.03 -7.01 -14.87
CA GLY A 216 18.39 -7.13 -16.28
C GLY A 216 19.77 -7.72 -16.59
N SER A 217 20.50 -8.20 -15.58
CA SER A 217 21.93 -8.51 -15.66
C SER A 217 22.80 -7.28 -16.01
N VAL A 218 22.41 -6.07 -15.58
CA VAL A 218 23.17 -4.83 -15.81
C VAL A 218 24.61 -4.98 -15.31
N GLY A 219 25.56 -4.66 -16.19
CA GLY A 219 26.99 -4.78 -15.93
C GLY A 219 27.55 -6.20 -15.95
N MET A 220 26.73 -7.25 -16.08
CA MET A 220 27.17 -8.65 -16.13
C MET A 220 27.67 -9.03 -17.52
N THR A 221 28.93 -9.47 -17.60
CA THR A 221 29.53 -10.05 -18.79
C THR A 221 30.01 -11.47 -18.46
N LYS A 222 30.52 -12.23 -19.46
CA LYS A 222 31.17 -13.52 -19.20
C LYS A 222 32.32 -13.41 -18.19
N ASP A 223 33.06 -12.29 -18.25
CA ASP A 223 34.18 -12.01 -17.35
C ASP A 223 33.76 -11.76 -15.90
N SER A 224 32.46 -11.54 -15.63
CA SER A 224 31.96 -11.46 -14.25
C SER A 224 32.17 -12.76 -13.47
N LYS A 225 32.33 -13.90 -14.14
CA LYS A 225 32.75 -15.16 -13.50
C LYS A 225 34.28 -15.20 -13.42
N VAL A 226 34.80 -15.16 -12.20
CA VAL A 226 36.24 -15.09 -11.92
C VAL A 226 36.74 -16.39 -11.30
N THR A 227 37.94 -16.82 -11.69
CA THR A 227 38.54 -18.10 -11.26
C THR A 227 39.83 -17.92 -10.46
N ASN A 228 40.32 -16.69 -10.33
CA ASN A 228 41.54 -16.36 -9.61
C ASN A 228 41.47 -14.94 -9.03
N GLU A 229 42.39 -14.64 -8.11
CA GLU A 229 42.45 -13.35 -7.41
C GLU A 229 42.68 -12.16 -8.34
N GLN A 230 43.55 -12.30 -9.35
CA GLN A 230 43.84 -11.19 -10.27
C GLN A 230 42.56 -10.76 -10.98
N HIS A 231 41.83 -11.72 -11.56
CA HIS A 231 40.59 -11.45 -12.27
C HIS A 231 39.48 -10.94 -11.33
N LEU A 232 39.43 -11.43 -10.09
CA LEU A 232 38.52 -10.90 -9.06
C LEU A 232 38.77 -9.40 -8.82
N ARG A 233 40.03 -8.99 -8.63
CA ARG A 233 40.38 -7.58 -8.38
C ARG A 233 39.98 -6.68 -9.55
N GLU A 234 40.23 -7.13 -10.78
CA GLU A 234 39.84 -6.42 -12.01
C GLU A 234 38.32 -6.21 -12.09
N GLN A 235 37.53 -7.27 -11.87
CA GLN A 235 36.06 -7.16 -11.93
C GLN A 235 35.49 -6.36 -10.76
N VAL A 236 36.02 -6.51 -9.55
CA VAL A 236 35.58 -5.71 -8.39
C VAL A 236 35.86 -4.22 -8.64
N ALA A 237 37.03 -3.87 -9.17
CA ALA A 237 37.34 -2.49 -9.54
C ALA A 237 36.34 -1.96 -10.58
N ARG A 238 36.04 -2.72 -11.63
CA ARG A 238 35.05 -2.33 -12.66
C ARG A 238 33.67 -2.03 -12.05
N PHE A 239 33.17 -2.88 -11.16
CA PHE A 239 31.87 -2.66 -10.52
C PHE A 239 31.90 -1.52 -9.52
N VAL A 240 32.99 -1.37 -8.75
CA VAL A 240 33.15 -0.26 -7.80
C VAL A 240 33.22 1.09 -8.53
N ASP A 241 33.98 1.18 -9.61
CA ASP A 241 34.14 2.41 -10.39
C ASP A 241 32.86 2.77 -11.15
N GLY A 242 32.13 1.76 -11.65
CA GLY A 242 30.88 1.95 -12.38
C GLY A 242 29.66 2.20 -11.51
N PHE A 243 29.58 1.56 -10.33
CA PHE A 243 28.35 1.48 -9.54
C PHE A 243 28.53 1.75 -8.03
N GLY A 244 29.75 2.06 -7.57
CA GLY A 244 30.05 2.38 -6.17
C GLY A 244 30.15 1.16 -5.23
N GLY A 245 29.93 -0.06 -5.73
CA GLY A 245 30.04 -1.30 -4.96
C GLY A 245 29.95 -2.56 -5.82
N ALA A 246 30.39 -3.68 -5.25
CA ALA A 246 30.35 -4.98 -5.90
C ALA A 246 29.87 -6.06 -4.92
N LEU A 247 28.98 -6.92 -5.38
CA LEU A 247 28.59 -8.14 -4.66
C LEU A 247 29.36 -9.31 -5.25
N VAL A 248 30.17 -9.97 -4.41
CA VAL A 248 30.97 -11.14 -4.79
C VAL A 248 30.37 -12.38 -4.16
N GLU A 249 30.14 -13.42 -4.96
CA GLU A 249 29.52 -14.67 -4.49
C GLU A 249 30.28 -15.91 -4.94
N GLU A 250 30.19 -16.99 -4.18
CA GLU A 250 30.55 -18.32 -4.68
C GLU A 250 29.66 -18.66 -5.90
N PHE A 251 30.29 -19.00 -7.02
CA PHE A 251 29.55 -19.42 -8.21
C PHE A 251 29.08 -20.86 -8.01
N ILE A 252 27.76 -21.04 -7.93
CA ILE A 252 27.16 -22.37 -7.78
C ILE A 252 27.16 -23.07 -9.13
N GLU A 253 28.10 -23.98 -9.33
CA GLU A 253 28.14 -24.82 -10.52
C GLU A 253 26.94 -25.77 -10.55
N GLY A 254 26.29 -25.88 -11.72
CA GLY A 254 25.15 -26.77 -11.92
C GLY A 254 24.03 -26.14 -12.75
N ARG A 255 22.82 -26.69 -12.60
CA ARG A 255 21.64 -26.34 -13.39
C ARG A 255 21.01 -25.05 -12.88
N GLU A 256 20.45 -24.24 -13.78
CA GLU A 256 19.75 -23.01 -13.44
C GLU A 256 18.25 -23.16 -13.69
N PHE A 257 17.43 -22.76 -12.72
CA PHE A 257 15.98 -22.84 -12.79
C PHE A 257 15.34 -21.49 -12.50
N THR A 258 14.17 -21.30 -13.08
CA THR A 258 13.31 -20.15 -12.83
C THR A 258 11.91 -20.62 -12.45
N VAL A 259 11.31 -19.96 -11.46
CA VAL A 259 10.01 -20.33 -10.89
C VAL A 259 9.18 -19.05 -10.74
N LEU A 260 8.02 -19.00 -11.37
CA LEU A 260 7.04 -17.94 -11.17
C LEU A 260 6.23 -18.24 -9.90
N VAL A 261 6.10 -17.24 -9.03
CA VAL A 261 5.29 -17.30 -7.81
C VAL A 261 4.23 -16.22 -7.89
N VAL A 262 2.99 -16.58 -7.58
CA VAL A 262 1.81 -15.70 -7.68
C VAL A 262 1.06 -15.71 -6.36
N GLU A 263 0.61 -14.55 -5.92
CA GLU A 263 -0.30 -14.41 -4.79
C GLU A 263 -1.72 -14.79 -5.24
N GLU A 264 -2.24 -15.90 -4.71
CA GLU A 264 -3.55 -16.45 -5.10
C GLU A 264 -4.45 -16.71 -3.90
N ARG A 265 -5.75 -16.83 -4.20
CA ARG A 265 -6.74 -17.28 -3.21
C ARG A 265 -6.58 -18.78 -3.00
N LEU A 266 -6.36 -19.19 -1.75
CA LEU A 266 -6.17 -20.60 -1.40
C LEU A 266 -7.51 -21.32 -1.23
N ALA A 267 -7.59 -22.55 -1.73
CA ALA A 267 -8.77 -23.40 -1.57
C ALA A 267 -9.00 -23.74 -0.09
N GLY A 268 -10.21 -23.47 0.43
CA GLY A 268 -10.57 -23.73 1.82
C GLY A 268 -10.19 -22.63 2.83
N GLY A 269 -9.62 -21.50 2.37
CA GLY A 269 -9.34 -20.36 3.25
C GLY A 269 -10.60 -19.65 3.73
N GLU A 270 -10.61 -19.26 5.01
CA GLU A 270 -11.74 -18.55 5.64
C GLU A 270 -11.75 -17.07 5.24
N GLU A 271 -12.91 -16.53 4.84
CA GLU A 271 -13.03 -15.11 4.52
C GLU A 271 -12.73 -14.24 5.75
N GLY A 272 -11.70 -13.40 5.66
CA GLY A 272 -11.24 -12.54 6.75
C GLY A 272 -9.91 -12.96 7.40
N ALA A 273 -9.45 -14.20 7.17
CA ALA A 273 -8.11 -14.66 7.55
C ALA A 273 -7.10 -14.21 6.49
N GLY A 274 -6.66 -12.96 6.58
CA GLY A 274 -5.73 -12.36 5.63
C GLY A 274 -4.30 -12.89 5.79
N ALA A 275 -3.51 -12.86 4.72
CA ALA A 275 -2.08 -13.18 4.75
C ALA A 275 -1.27 -12.31 5.75
N ASP A 276 -1.85 -11.19 6.17
CA ASP A 276 -1.22 -10.09 6.92
C ASP A 276 -1.79 -9.93 8.35
N ASP A 277 -2.53 -10.92 8.88
CA ASP A 277 -3.03 -10.87 10.26
C ASP A 277 -2.02 -11.38 11.30
N GLY A 278 -0.91 -12.00 10.87
CA GLY A 278 0.16 -12.53 11.73
C GLY A 278 -0.29 -13.58 12.77
N CYS A 279 -1.57 -13.92 12.80
CA CYS A 279 -2.25 -14.64 13.88
C CYS A 279 -2.96 -15.91 13.38
N SER A 280 -3.36 -15.94 12.10
CA SER A 280 -3.99 -17.12 11.51
C SER A 280 -2.94 -18.18 11.15
N PRO A 281 -3.14 -19.44 11.59
CA PRO A 281 -2.36 -20.58 11.10
C PRO A 281 -2.32 -20.58 9.56
N PRO A 282 -1.20 -20.96 8.92
CA PRO A 282 -1.06 -20.95 7.46
C PRO A 282 -2.21 -21.65 6.71
N GLU A 283 -2.77 -22.69 7.33
CA GLU A 283 -3.89 -23.51 6.87
C GLU A 283 -5.27 -22.82 6.87
N ARG A 284 -5.42 -21.65 7.50
CA ARG A 284 -6.67 -20.86 7.49
C ARG A 284 -6.63 -19.66 6.54
N ARG A 285 -5.46 -19.33 5.97
CA ARG A 285 -5.27 -18.12 5.16
C ARG A 285 -6.11 -18.19 3.88
N ALA A 286 -6.82 -17.11 3.58
CA ALA A 286 -7.54 -16.95 2.32
C ALA A 286 -6.59 -16.71 1.13
N TRP A 287 -5.38 -16.21 1.38
CA TRP A 287 -4.42 -15.80 0.36
C TRP A 287 -3.02 -16.29 0.68
N GLY A 288 -2.26 -16.69 -0.34
CA GLY A 288 -0.87 -17.12 -0.18
C GLY A 288 -0.13 -17.34 -1.50
N PRO A 289 1.18 -17.63 -1.42
CA PRO A 289 2.02 -17.83 -2.60
C PRO A 289 1.78 -19.20 -3.23
N VAL A 290 1.52 -19.23 -4.53
CA VAL A 290 1.45 -20.43 -5.36
C VAL A 290 2.59 -20.40 -6.36
N ALA A 291 3.45 -21.41 -6.32
CA ALA A 291 4.57 -21.54 -7.24
C ALA A 291 4.21 -22.43 -8.44
N TYR A 292 4.41 -21.89 -9.64
CA TYR A 292 4.08 -22.55 -10.90
C TYR A 292 5.21 -23.50 -11.31
N THR A 293 5.03 -24.17 -12.45
CA THR A 293 5.98 -25.17 -12.97
C THR A 293 7.39 -24.60 -13.09
N PRO A 294 8.39 -25.15 -12.38
CA PRO A 294 9.78 -24.73 -12.52
C PRO A 294 10.31 -25.05 -13.92
N VAL A 295 11.05 -24.12 -14.49
CA VAL A 295 11.65 -24.26 -15.82
C VAL A 295 13.16 -24.11 -15.70
N GLU A 296 13.89 -25.05 -16.28
CA GLU A 296 15.33 -25.00 -16.43
C GLU A 296 15.71 -24.06 -17.56
N CYS A 297 16.71 -23.21 -17.32
CA CYS A 297 17.41 -22.51 -18.37
C CYS A 297 18.60 -23.37 -18.81
N ALA A 298 18.44 -24.05 -19.94
CA ALA A 298 19.49 -24.86 -20.54
C ALA A 298 20.37 -23.99 -21.44
N PHE A 299 21.66 -23.96 -21.10
CA PHE A 299 22.67 -23.14 -21.77
C PHE A 299 23.28 -23.87 -22.97
N GLY A 300 23.55 -23.13 -24.05
CA GLY A 300 24.30 -23.61 -25.20
C GLY A 300 25.77 -23.95 -24.89
N PRO A 301 26.49 -24.62 -25.81
CA PRO A 301 27.89 -24.97 -25.61
C PRO A 301 28.77 -23.75 -25.31
N GLY A 302 29.53 -23.80 -24.22
CA GLY A 302 30.42 -22.70 -23.80
C GLY A 302 29.78 -21.65 -22.90
N GLU A 303 28.48 -21.77 -22.62
CA GLU A 303 27.76 -20.93 -21.66
C GLU A 303 27.42 -21.70 -20.39
N ASP A 304 27.54 -21.05 -19.24
CA ASP A 304 27.20 -21.66 -17.95
C ASP A 304 26.51 -20.70 -16.95
N PHE A 305 26.12 -19.49 -17.36
CA PHE A 305 25.20 -18.62 -16.61
C PHE A 305 24.62 -17.52 -17.52
N LYS A 306 23.50 -16.91 -17.11
CA LYS A 306 22.91 -15.75 -17.81
C LYS A 306 23.74 -14.49 -17.63
N HIS A 307 24.32 -13.98 -18.72
CA HIS A 307 24.89 -12.63 -18.82
C HIS A 307 24.07 -11.75 -19.77
N PHE A 308 24.41 -10.45 -19.85
CA PHE A 308 23.63 -9.46 -20.60
C PHE A 308 23.40 -9.88 -22.08
N ASP A 309 24.46 -10.18 -22.82
CA ASP A 309 24.35 -10.54 -24.25
C ASP A 309 23.52 -11.80 -24.50
N LEU A 310 23.59 -12.79 -23.62
CA LEU A 310 22.81 -14.03 -23.73
C LEU A 310 21.31 -13.80 -23.53
N LYS A 311 20.96 -12.76 -22.76
CA LYS A 311 19.57 -12.42 -22.45
C LYS A 311 18.92 -11.54 -23.52
N TRP A 312 19.70 -10.68 -24.18
CA TRP A 312 19.16 -9.60 -25.03
C TRP A 312 19.66 -9.64 -26.48
N THR A 313 20.74 -10.36 -26.79
CA THR A 313 21.36 -10.37 -28.13
C THR A 313 21.39 -11.77 -28.75
N ASP A 314 21.60 -12.82 -27.96
CA ASP A 314 21.67 -14.22 -28.41
C ASP A 314 20.66 -15.12 -27.67
N TYR A 315 19.38 -14.76 -27.75
CA TYR A 315 18.31 -15.51 -27.06
C TYR A 315 18.16 -16.95 -27.60
N ASP A 316 18.54 -17.19 -28.86
CA ASP A 316 18.42 -18.49 -29.54
C ASP A 316 19.33 -19.58 -28.94
N SER A 317 20.36 -19.20 -28.19
CA SER A 317 21.25 -20.14 -27.50
C SER A 317 20.76 -20.55 -26.10
N LEU A 318 19.64 -19.98 -25.64
CA LEU A 318 18.92 -20.42 -24.45
C LEU A 318 17.75 -21.34 -24.81
N ARG A 319 17.59 -22.42 -24.04
CA ARG A 319 16.40 -23.28 -24.15
C ARG A 319 15.70 -23.40 -22.81
N TRP A 320 14.39 -23.22 -22.82
CA TRP A 320 13.54 -23.41 -21.66
C TRP A 320 13.03 -24.84 -21.63
N VAL A 321 13.33 -25.57 -20.55
CA VAL A 321 12.94 -26.97 -20.39
C VAL A 321 12.16 -27.14 -19.09
N PRO A 322 10.92 -27.63 -19.11
CA PRO A 322 10.17 -27.91 -17.89
C PRO A 322 10.92 -28.89 -16.99
N CYS A 323 10.97 -28.63 -15.68
CA CYS A 323 11.62 -29.52 -14.73
C CYS A 323 10.91 -30.88 -14.69
N GLN A 324 11.58 -31.92 -15.18
CA GLN A 324 11.01 -33.26 -15.31
C GLN A 324 11.03 -34.07 -14.00
N ASP A 325 11.89 -33.73 -13.04
CA ASP A 325 11.98 -34.42 -11.76
C ASP A 325 10.93 -33.84 -10.78
N PRO A 326 9.88 -34.60 -10.40
CA PRO A 326 8.82 -34.08 -9.54
C PRO A 326 9.31 -33.71 -8.14
N ARG A 327 10.33 -34.40 -7.61
CA ARG A 327 10.87 -34.10 -6.28
C ARG A 327 11.66 -32.81 -6.30
N LEU A 328 12.50 -32.61 -7.31
CA LEU A 328 13.22 -31.35 -7.49
C LEU A 328 12.24 -30.21 -7.76
N ALA A 329 11.24 -30.42 -8.61
CA ALA A 329 10.21 -29.43 -8.91
C ALA A 329 9.48 -28.98 -7.65
N GLN A 330 9.07 -29.91 -6.78
CA GLN A 330 8.41 -29.56 -5.51
C GLN A 330 9.35 -28.76 -4.59
N ARG A 331 10.61 -29.18 -4.44
CA ARG A 331 11.59 -28.46 -3.61
C ARG A 331 11.87 -27.05 -4.12
N LEU A 332 11.88 -26.85 -5.45
CA LEU A 332 12.01 -25.52 -6.08
C LEU A 332 10.78 -24.66 -5.82
N LYS A 333 9.57 -25.24 -5.91
CA LYS A 333 8.31 -24.55 -5.58
C LYS A 333 8.29 -24.12 -4.11
N ASP A 334 8.65 -25.02 -3.19
CA ASP A 334 8.71 -24.72 -1.75
C ASP A 334 9.70 -23.59 -1.45
N ALA A 335 10.90 -23.64 -2.07
CA ALA A 335 11.91 -22.59 -1.94
C ALA A 335 11.45 -21.25 -2.52
N ALA A 336 10.72 -21.26 -3.63
CA ALA A 336 10.17 -20.07 -4.26
C ALA A 336 9.07 -19.42 -3.40
N CYS A 337 8.11 -20.21 -2.91
CA CYS A 337 7.09 -19.73 -1.97
C CYS A 337 7.72 -19.18 -0.67
N ALA A 338 8.71 -19.88 -0.10
CA ALA A 338 9.42 -19.41 1.09
C ALA A 338 10.18 -18.10 0.83
N THR A 339 10.83 -17.97 -0.32
CA THR A 339 11.50 -16.72 -0.74
C THR A 339 10.50 -15.58 -0.89
N PHE A 340 9.37 -15.83 -1.56
CA PHE A 340 8.32 -14.83 -1.75
C PHE A 340 7.80 -14.31 -0.42
N VAL A 341 7.52 -15.19 0.56
CA VAL A 341 7.13 -14.78 1.92
C VAL A 341 8.27 -14.00 2.61
N ALA A 342 9.50 -14.48 2.49
CA ALA A 342 10.66 -13.86 3.11
C ALA A 342 10.87 -12.41 2.66
N THR A 343 10.67 -12.15 1.38
CA THR A 343 10.80 -10.82 0.77
C THR A 343 9.52 -9.99 0.83
N ARG A 344 8.49 -10.44 1.56
CA ARG A 344 7.16 -9.79 1.64
C ARG A 344 6.54 -9.59 0.26
N GLY A 345 6.61 -10.63 -0.57
CA GLY A 345 6.15 -10.62 -1.94
C GLY A 345 4.68 -10.21 -2.06
N VAL A 346 4.39 -9.39 -3.07
CA VAL A 346 3.05 -8.87 -3.39
C VAL A 346 2.75 -9.16 -4.85
N SER A 347 1.54 -9.64 -5.13
CA SER A 347 1.05 -9.96 -6.47
C SER A 347 1.79 -11.11 -7.16
N TYR A 348 3.00 -10.90 -7.66
CA TYR A 348 3.78 -11.95 -8.33
C TYR A 348 5.27 -11.60 -8.40
N GLY A 349 6.11 -12.62 -8.60
CA GLY A 349 7.54 -12.46 -8.83
C GLY A 349 8.18 -13.75 -9.32
N ARG A 350 9.35 -13.64 -9.97
CA ARG A 350 10.09 -14.78 -10.51
C ARG A 350 11.36 -15.04 -9.72
N CYS A 351 11.45 -16.21 -9.09
CA CYS A 351 12.64 -16.65 -8.40
C CYS A 351 13.59 -17.37 -9.36
N ASP A 352 14.86 -16.99 -9.36
CA ASP A 352 15.91 -17.65 -10.12
C ASP A 352 16.84 -18.42 -9.14
N PHE A 353 17.12 -19.69 -9.44
CA PHE A 353 17.83 -20.64 -8.58
C PHE A 353 18.97 -21.34 -9.33
N ARG A 354 20.01 -21.76 -8.60
CA ARG A 354 20.93 -22.80 -9.07
C ARG A 354 20.86 -24.04 -8.22
N VAL A 355 21.03 -25.19 -8.88
CA VAL A 355 21.02 -26.51 -8.27
C VAL A 355 22.36 -27.18 -8.55
N ASN A 356 23.12 -27.43 -7.48
CA ASN A 356 24.45 -28.04 -7.59
C ASN A 356 24.37 -29.54 -7.88
N ALA A 357 25.53 -30.19 -8.09
CA ALA A 357 25.62 -31.63 -8.33
C ALA A 357 25.07 -32.51 -7.18
N ALA A 358 25.05 -32.00 -5.95
CA ALA A 358 24.45 -32.69 -4.80
C ALA A 358 22.92 -32.52 -4.73
N GLY A 359 22.33 -31.71 -5.61
CA GLY A 359 20.91 -31.40 -5.62
C GLY A 359 20.50 -30.33 -4.60
N ASP A 360 21.45 -29.57 -4.05
CA ASP A 360 21.17 -28.43 -3.17
C ASP A 360 20.72 -27.23 -4.00
N ILE A 361 19.66 -26.57 -3.54
CA ILE A 361 19.04 -25.41 -4.20
C ILE A 361 19.57 -24.12 -3.56
N PHE A 362 20.02 -23.18 -4.38
CA PHE A 362 20.50 -21.87 -3.96
C PHE A 362 19.73 -20.77 -4.68
N LEU A 363 19.10 -19.86 -3.93
CA LEU A 363 18.46 -18.67 -4.47
C LEU A 363 19.51 -17.70 -5.00
N LEU A 364 19.37 -17.29 -6.26
CA LEU A 364 20.17 -16.21 -6.84
C LEU A 364 19.52 -14.86 -6.53
N GLU A 365 18.25 -14.72 -6.92
CA GLU A 365 17.42 -13.52 -6.73
C GLU A 365 15.94 -13.85 -6.94
N ILE A 366 15.09 -12.91 -6.52
CA ILE A 366 13.69 -12.83 -6.92
C ILE A 366 13.51 -11.54 -7.72
N ASN A 367 12.78 -11.63 -8.83
CA ASN A 367 12.47 -10.51 -9.72
C ASN A 367 10.98 -10.16 -9.57
N PRO A 368 10.62 -9.17 -8.75
CA PRO A 368 9.30 -8.56 -8.75
C PRO A 368 9.02 -7.94 -10.12
N ASN A 369 7.75 -7.84 -10.52
CA ASN A 369 7.36 -7.23 -11.81
C ASN A 369 8.16 -7.75 -13.01
N CYS A 370 8.50 -9.05 -13.01
CA CYS A 370 9.24 -9.65 -14.12
C CYS A 370 8.43 -9.54 -15.42
N GLY A 371 9.14 -9.39 -16.56
CA GLY A 371 8.51 -9.42 -17.88
C GLY A 371 7.61 -10.63 -18.07
N VAL A 372 6.34 -10.36 -18.40
CA VAL A 372 5.24 -11.32 -18.52
C VAL A 372 4.13 -10.69 -19.38
N LEU A 373 3.23 -11.51 -19.92
CA LEU A 373 2.13 -11.09 -20.79
C LEU A 373 2.62 -10.49 -22.12
N TYR A 374 3.78 -10.94 -22.60
CA TYR A 374 4.28 -10.58 -23.94
C TYR A 374 3.36 -11.12 -25.05
N PRO A 375 3.38 -10.56 -26.27
CA PRO A 375 2.57 -11.06 -27.36
C PRO A 375 2.79 -12.56 -27.62
N PRO A 376 1.75 -13.33 -28.00
CA PRO A 376 1.89 -14.74 -28.32
C PRO A 376 3.01 -14.99 -29.34
N GLY A 377 3.94 -15.89 -29.02
CA GLY A 377 5.13 -16.16 -29.85
C GLY A 377 6.38 -15.34 -29.52
N LEU A 378 6.27 -14.31 -28.68
CA LEU A 378 7.39 -13.53 -28.13
C LEU A 378 7.55 -13.80 -26.62
N HIS A 379 7.30 -15.04 -26.20
CA HIS A 379 7.24 -15.41 -24.79
C HIS A 379 8.57 -15.21 -24.07
N GLY A 380 8.52 -14.51 -22.94
CA GLY A 380 9.59 -14.54 -21.94
C GLY A 380 9.55 -15.84 -21.12
N SER A 381 10.43 -15.94 -20.11
CA SER A 381 10.46 -17.13 -19.25
C SER A 381 9.19 -17.30 -18.41
N ALA A 382 8.57 -16.20 -17.97
CA ALA A 382 7.30 -16.24 -17.25
C ALA A 382 6.16 -16.73 -18.15
N ASP A 383 6.04 -16.20 -19.37
CA ASP A 383 5.05 -16.66 -20.35
C ASP A 383 5.26 -18.12 -20.76
N PHE A 384 6.51 -18.55 -20.89
CA PHE A 384 6.81 -19.96 -21.12
C PHE A 384 6.30 -20.82 -19.95
N ILE A 385 6.54 -20.44 -18.69
CA ILE A 385 5.97 -21.14 -17.52
C ILE A 385 4.44 -21.22 -17.60
N LEU A 386 3.78 -20.09 -17.89
CA LEU A 386 2.33 -20.01 -18.02
C LEU A 386 1.78 -20.90 -19.14
N SER A 387 2.56 -21.15 -20.19
CA SER A 387 2.15 -22.02 -21.30
C SER A 387 2.19 -23.53 -20.99
N LEU A 388 2.73 -23.95 -19.83
CA LEU A 388 2.97 -25.37 -19.53
C LEU A 388 1.81 -26.07 -18.84
N ASP A 389 1.04 -25.35 -18.03
CA ASP A 389 0.02 -25.92 -17.16
C ASP A 389 -1.33 -25.23 -17.43
N PRO A 390 -2.35 -25.97 -17.94
CA PRO A 390 -3.66 -25.41 -18.21
C PRO A 390 -4.43 -24.98 -16.95
N LEU A 391 -3.96 -25.34 -15.74
CA LEU A 391 -4.53 -24.83 -14.49
C LEU A 391 -3.89 -23.52 -14.03
N HIS A 392 -2.71 -23.19 -14.54
CA HIS A 392 -1.91 -22.02 -14.16
C HIS A 392 -1.45 -21.29 -15.43
N ASP A 393 -2.41 -21.01 -16.32
CA ASP A 393 -2.18 -20.38 -17.62
C ASP A 393 -2.29 -18.85 -17.57
N HIS A 394 -2.08 -18.17 -18.71
CA HIS A 394 -2.16 -16.71 -18.80
C HIS A 394 -3.51 -16.13 -18.34
N PRO A 395 -4.68 -16.65 -18.78
CA PRO A 395 -5.97 -16.25 -18.23
C PRO A 395 -6.08 -16.39 -16.70
N HIS A 396 -5.67 -17.53 -16.14
CA HIS A 396 -5.70 -17.76 -14.68
C HIS A 396 -4.77 -16.79 -13.94
N PHE A 397 -3.57 -16.56 -14.47
CA PHE A 397 -2.62 -15.60 -13.93
C PHE A 397 -3.19 -14.19 -13.91
N LEU A 398 -3.75 -13.72 -15.03
CA LEU A 398 -4.42 -12.41 -15.12
C LEU A 398 -5.54 -12.27 -14.09
N ALA A 399 -6.41 -13.27 -14.00
CA ALA A 399 -7.50 -13.29 -13.01
C ALA A 399 -6.97 -13.18 -11.58
N SER A 400 -5.92 -13.95 -11.25
CA SER A 400 -5.32 -14.00 -9.92
C SER A 400 -4.69 -12.66 -9.51
N ILE A 401 -3.89 -12.03 -10.39
CA ILE A 401 -3.25 -10.75 -10.06
C ILE A 401 -4.26 -9.60 -9.96
N LEU A 402 -5.34 -9.61 -10.77
CA LEU A 402 -6.41 -8.61 -10.70
C LEU A 402 -7.26 -8.79 -9.44
N GLN A 403 -7.59 -10.04 -9.07
CA GLN A 403 -8.34 -10.32 -7.85
C GLN A 403 -7.53 -9.95 -6.59
N SER A 404 -6.24 -10.28 -6.55
CA SER A 404 -5.38 -9.92 -5.43
C SER A 404 -5.24 -8.40 -5.29
N ALA A 405 -5.11 -7.66 -6.41
CA ALA A 405 -5.07 -6.19 -6.41
C ALA A 405 -6.34 -5.56 -5.80
N LEU A 406 -7.51 -6.03 -6.22
CA LEU A 406 -8.80 -5.56 -5.69
C LEU A 406 -8.96 -5.95 -4.21
N HIS A 407 -8.56 -7.16 -3.83
CA HIS A 407 -8.61 -7.61 -2.44
C HIS A 407 -7.72 -6.73 -1.54
N ARG A 408 -6.46 -6.52 -1.91
CA ARG A 408 -5.53 -5.66 -1.15
C ARG A 408 -6.07 -4.24 -1.02
N HIS A 409 -6.59 -3.67 -2.11
CA HIS A 409 -7.20 -2.34 -2.08
C HIS A 409 -8.39 -2.27 -1.12
N ALA A 410 -9.28 -3.27 -1.14
CA ALA A 410 -10.41 -3.37 -0.22
C ALA A 410 -9.96 -3.47 1.24
N GLN A 411 -8.90 -4.23 1.54
CA GLN A 411 -8.34 -4.34 2.90
C GLN A 411 -7.70 -3.03 3.39
N ARG A 412 -7.16 -2.22 2.47
CA ARG A 412 -6.58 -0.90 2.80
C ARG A 412 -7.65 0.18 3.02
N GLN A 413 -8.90 -0.04 2.61
CA GLN A 413 -9.94 0.97 2.81
C GLN A 413 -10.23 1.13 4.30
N PRO A 414 -10.23 2.37 4.83
CA PRO A 414 -10.57 2.60 6.21
C PRO A 414 -12.01 2.12 6.46
N LYS A 415 -12.17 1.18 7.38
CA LYS A 415 -13.49 0.77 7.87
C LYS A 415 -14.11 1.82 8.80
N VAL A 416 -13.25 2.65 9.38
CA VAL A 416 -13.59 3.68 10.34
C VAL A 416 -12.80 4.95 10.07
N ALA A 417 -13.35 6.10 10.41
CA ALA A 417 -12.62 7.37 10.34
C ALA A 417 -12.98 8.31 11.49
N PRO A 418 -12.09 9.26 11.85
CA PRO A 418 -12.46 10.38 12.70
C PRO A 418 -13.52 11.24 12.02
N ALA A 419 -14.64 11.47 12.71
CA ALA A 419 -15.69 12.38 12.28
C ALA A 419 -16.10 13.29 13.45
N PHE A 420 -16.37 14.56 13.13
CA PHE A 420 -16.93 15.49 14.09
C PHE A 420 -18.42 15.18 14.28
N CYS A 421 -18.76 14.60 15.43
CA CYS A 421 -20.10 14.14 15.73
C CYS A 421 -20.79 15.12 16.65
N LEU A 422 -21.96 15.61 16.26
CA LEU A 422 -22.84 16.37 17.16
C LEU A 422 -23.31 15.52 18.32
N GLY A 423 -23.56 16.16 19.47
CA GLY A 423 -24.16 15.54 20.64
C GLY A 423 -25.54 14.91 20.38
N PRO A 424 -26.03 13.97 21.21
CA PRO A 424 -27.35 13.33 21.05
C PRO A 424 -28.51 14.33 20.88
N ALA A 425 -28.53 15.41 21.68
CA ALA A 425 -29.57 16.44 21.59
C ALA A 425 -29.50 17.23 20.27
N ALA A 426 -28.30 17.55 19.81
CA ALA A 426 -28.09 18.25 18.54
C ALA A 426 -28.39 17.35 17.33
N ARG A 427 -28.08 16.04 17.42
CA ARG A 427 -28.49 15.05 16.40
C ARG A 427 -30.01 14.91 16.31
N GLN A 428 -30.71 14.86 17.45
CA GLN A 428 -32.17 14.77 17.46
C GLN A 428 -32.82 16.03 16.87
N ALA A 429 -32.29 17.21 17.20
CA ALA A 429 -32.74 18.47 16.61
C ALA A 429 -32.49 18.53 15.10
N GLN A 430 -31.31 18.07 14.64
CA GLN A 430 -30.98 18.02 13.20
C GLN A 430 -31.84 17.00 12.45
N ALA A 431 -32.09 15.81 13.00
CA ALA A 431 -32.95 14.80 12.41
C ALA A 431 -34.40 15.28 12.31
N GLN A 432 -34.90 15.97 13.35
CA GLN A 432 -36.23 16.61 13.32
C GLN A 432 -36.32 17.70 12.25
N ALA A 433 -35.29 18.55 12.13
CA ALA A 433 -35.23 19.59 11.12
C ALA A 433 -35.16 19.00 9.69
N GLN A 434 -34.38 17.93 9.48
CA GLN A 434 -34.31 17.22 8.18
C GLN A 434 -35.63 16.55 7.82
N ALA A 435 -36.30 15.88 8.76
CA ALA A 435 -37.60 15.27 8.55
C ALA A 435 -38.67 16.34 8.21
N GLN A 436 -38.64 17.48 8.89
CA GLN A 436 -39.53 18.62 8.58
C GLN A 436 -39.25 19.20 7.20
N ALA A 437 -37.98 19.38 6.81
CA ALA A 437 -37.60 19.88 5.49
C ALA A 437 -38.01 18.89 4.37
N GLN A 438 -37.84 17.59 4.58
CA GLN A 438 -38.29 16.56 3.62
C GLN A 438 -39.81 16.55 3.48
N ALA A 439 -40.54 16.65 4.58
CA ALA A 439 -42.01 16.75 4.55
C ALA A 439 -42.48 18.02 3.84
N GLN A 440 -41.82 19.16 4.06
CA GLN A 440 -42.12 20.42 3.36
C GLN A 440 -41.81 20.34 1.86
N ALA A 441 -40.68 19.74 1.47
CA ALA A 441 -40.32 19.52 0.07
C ALA A 441 -41.32 18.59 -0.64
N GLN A 442 -41.76 17.52 0.03
CA GLN A 442 -42.81 16.63 -0.50
C GLN A 442 -44.16 17.34 -0.62
N ALA A 443 -44.54 18.17 0.35
CA ALA A 443 -45.77 18.96 0.29
C ALA A 443 -45.73 20.03 -0.83
N GLN A 444 -44.59 20.70 -1.05
CA GLN A 444 -44.41 21.64 -2.15
C GLN A 444 -44.43 20.95 -3.51
N ALA A 445 -43.80 19.78 -3.65
CA ALA A 445 -43.87 18.97 -4.86
C ALA A 445 -45.31 18.49 -5.14
N GLY A 446 -46.07 18.14 -4.11
CA GLY A 446 -47.50 17.80 -4.23
C GLY A 446 -48.38 18.99 -4.60
N ALA A 447 -48.11 20.19 -4.07
CA ALA A 447 -48.84 21.41 -4.41
C ALA A 447 -48.58 21.89 -5.85
N LEU A 448 -47.34 21.74 -6.33
CA LEU A 448 -46.97 22.00 -7.73
C LEU A 448 -47.63 21.01 -8.71
N ALA A 449 -47.91 19.78 -8.27
CA ALA A 449 -48.64 18.79 -9.06
C ALA A 449 -50.17 18.99 -9.07
N ALA A 450 -50.72 19.77 -8.12
CA ALA A 450 -52.17 20.01 -7.98
C ALA A 450 -52.65 21.34 -8.59
N GLY A 451 -51.75 22.20 -9.07
CA GLY A 451 -52.08 23.46 -9.73
C GLY A 451 -52.25 23.31 -11.24
N GLU A 452 -53.38 22.78 -11.71
CA GLU A 452 -53.80 22.95 -13.11
C GLU A 452 -54.40 24.37 -13.31
N PRO A 453 -54.03 25.10 -14.36
CA PRO A 453 -54.59 26.42 -14.62
C PRO A 453 -55.96 26.32 -15.29
N GLN A 454 -56.96 26.98 -14.71
CA GLN A 454 -58.23 27.22 -15.40
C GLN A 454 -58.00 28.21 -16.55
N HIS A 455 -58.24 27.74 -17.76
CA HIS A 455 -58.34 28.52 -18.99
C HIS A 455 -59.49 29.51 -18.88
N GLU A 456 -59.26 30.79 -19.18
CA GLU A 456 -60.16 31.60 -20.00
C GLU A 456 -59.45 32.84 -20.58
N ASP A 457 -59.86 33.14 -21.80
CA ASP A 457 -59.64 34.34 -22.61
C ASP A 457 -58.32 34.62 -23.35
N SER A 458 -58.56 35.09 -24.57
CA SER A 458 -57.79 34.93 -25.78
C SER A 458 -57.42 36.29 -26.40
N GLU A 459 -56.42 36.24 -27.29
CA GLU A 459 -56.15 37.18 -28.38
C GLU A 459 -55.51 38.55 -28.05
N ALA A 460 -54.21 38.70 -28.34
CA ALA A 460 -53.71 39.68 -29.32
C ALA A 460 -52.21 39.51 -29.67
N PHE A 461 -51.96 39.28 -30.96
CA PHE A 461 -50.86 39.77 -31.82
C PHE A 461 -49.37 39.40 -31.57
N ALA A 462 -48.96 38.33 -32.27
CA ALA A 462 -47.84 38.19 -33.22
C ALA A 462 -46.64 39.18 -33.20
N GLN A 463 -45.42 38.67 -32.98
CA GLN A 463 -44.39 38.41 -34.02
C GLN A 463 -43.01 38.04 -33.41
N ALA A 464 -42.24 37.23 -34.17
CA ALA A 464 -40.80 36.92 -34.08
C ALA A 464 -40.32 35.64 -33.33
N SER A 465 -40.21 34.55 -34.11
CA SER A 465 -39.01 33.71 -34.36
C SER A 465 -38.17 33.12 -33.20
N GLY A 466 -38.09 31.77 -33.16
CA GLY A 466 -36.93 30.98 -32.66
C GLY A 466 -37.27 29.80 -31.74
N PRO A 467 -36.78 28.56 -31.99
CA PRO A 467 -37.10 27.38 -31.16
C PRO A 467 -36.18 27.26 -29.94
N ASP A 468 -36.64 26.46 -28.98
CA ASP A 468 -35.98 26.00 -27.76
C ASP A 468 -36.10 26.91 -26.53
N THR A 469 -37.02 26.57 -25.61
CA THR A 469 -36.75 26.48 -24.15
C THR A 469 -38.02 26.14 -23.33
N PRO A 470 -38.22 24.87 -22.97
CA PRO A 470 -38.78 24.55 -21.64
C PRO A 470 -37.79 23.81 -20.73
N ARG A 471 -36.64 23.38 -21.27
CA ARG A 471 -35.67 22.51 -20.56
C ARG A 471 -34.63 23.29 -19.73
N ALA A 472 -34.41 24.57 -20.02
CA ALA A 472 -33.47 25.43 -19.30
C ALA A 472 -34.05 25.98 -17.98
N ALA A 473 -35.37 26.24 -17.93
CA ALA A 473 -36.03 26.74 -16.72
C ALA A 473 -36.10 25.69 -15.60
N ALA A 474 -36.34 24.42 -15.96
CA ALA A 474 -36.32 23.31 -14.99
C ALA A 474 -34.91 23.03 -14.43
N ALA A 475 -33.86 23.20 -15.26
CA ALA A 475 -32.47 23.08 -14.82
C ALA A 475 -32.04 24.23 -13.89
N ALA A 476 -32.52 25.45 -14.13
CA ALA A 476 -32.26 26.60 -13.28
C ALA A 476 -32.97 26.49 -11.90
N ALA A 477 -34.19 25.96 -11.86
CA ALA A 477 -34.91 25.72 -10.61
C ALA A 477 -34.26 24.59 -9.77
N ALA A 478 -33.78 23.53 -10.41
CA ALA A 478 -33.02 22.46 -9.75
C ALA A 478 -31.65 22.95 -9.22
N ALA A 479 -30.98 23.84 -9.96
CA ALA A 479 -29.72 24.44 -9.51
C ALA A 479 -29.91 25.37 -8.30
N GLN A 480 -31.01 26.15 -8.26
CA GLN A 480 -31.33 27.00 -7.10
C GLN A 480 -31.70 26.19 -5.85
N ALA A 481 -32.37 25.03 -6.00
CA ALA A 481 -32.63 24.12 -4.88
C ALA A 481 -31.35 23.49 -4.29
N VAL A 482 -30.36 23.18 -5.14
CA VAL A 482 -29.04 22.67 -4.70
C VAL A 482 -28.20 23.75 -4.03
N VAL A 483 -28.31 25.01 -4.48
CA VAL A 483 -27.64 26.17 -3.84
C VAL A 483 -28.27 26.49 -2.48
N ALA A 484 -29.59 26.41 -2.34
CA ALA A 484 -30.27 26.56 -1.05
C ALA A 484 -29.95 25.42 -0.07
N ALA A 485 -29.81 24.18 -0.56
CA ALA A 485 -29.37 23.04 0.26
C ALA A 485 -27.91 23.17 0.73
N ARG A 486 -27.03 23.79 -0.07
CA ARG A 486 -25.65 24.11 0.31
C ARG A 486 -25.57 25.23 1.36
N ALA A 487 -26.44 26.22 1.32
CA ALA A 487 -26.48 27.30 2.31
C ALA A 487 -26.91 26.83 3.72
N VAL A 488 -27.66 25.72 3.82
CA VAL A 488 -28.07 25.11 5.10
C VAL A 488 -26.98 24.20 5.69
N LEU A 489 -26.02 23.75 4.87
CA LEU A 489 -24.92 22.85 5.29
C LEU A 489 -23.55 23.54 5.36
N GLY A 490 -23.39 24.73 4.78
CA GLY A 490 -22.15 25.50 4.73
C GLY A 490 -22.14 26.66 5.73
N GLY A 491 -21.97 26.35 7.01
CA GLY A 491 -21.91 27.33 8.08
C GLY A 491 -20.55 27.43 8.76
N LEU A 492 -19.43 27.27 8.05
CA LEU A 492 -18.07 27.51 8.58
C LEU A 492 -17.06 27.80 7.46
N GLU A 493 -17.21 28.90 6.72
CA GLU A 493 -16.07 29.50 6.03
C GLU A 493 -16.09 31.02 6.25
N GLY A 494 -15.15 31.48 7.08
CA GLY A 494 -14.87 32.89 7.30
C GLY A 494 -14.28 33.53 6.05
N GLY A 495 -14.67 34.79 5.81
CA GLY A 495 -14.55 35.46 4.53
C GLY A 495 -13.12 35.83 4.12
N ALA A 496 -12.94 35.81 2.80
CA ALA A 496 -11.93 36.59 2.09
C ALA A 496 -12.56 37.11 0.78
N ALA A 497 -13.36 38.18 0.90
CA ALA A 497 -13.38 39.22 -0.12
C ALA A 497 -12.16 40.11 0.17
N GLY A 498 -11.29 40.50 -0.74
CA GLY A 498 -11.37 40.59 -2.18
C GLY A 498 -10.58 41.85 -2.49
N ASP A 499 -9.51 41.77 -3.28
CA ASP A 499 -8.94 42.95 -3.92
C ASP A 499 -8.34 42.54 -5.26
N THR A 500 -9.09 42.90 -6.28
CA THR A 500 -8.71 42.93 -7.68
C THR A 500 -7.61 43.97 -7.89
N CYS A 501 -6.54 43.61 -8.59
CA CYS A 501 -5.66 44.58 -9.22
C CYS A 501 -5.23 44.02 -10.58
N ASP A 502 -5.51 44.84 -11.58
CA ASP A 502 -5.47 44.57 -13.00
C ASP A 502 -4.06 44.66 -13.58
N SER A 503 -3.94 44.06 -14.75
CA SER A 503 -2.77 43.96 -15.61
C SER A 503 -2.08 45.30 -15.97
N SER A 504 -0.75 45.22 -16.14
CA SER A 504 0.06 45.75 -17.26
C SER A 504 1.30 46.58 -16.91
N SER A 505 2.34 46.33 -17.72
CA SER A 505 3.49 47.18 -18.07
C SER A 505 4.85 46.98 -17.36
N CYS A 506 5.74 46.40 -18.15
CA CYS A 506 7.04 46.94 -18.56
C CYS A 506 8.24 47.02 -17.59
N ALA A 507 9.28 46.29 -18.04
CA ALA A 507 10.67 46.74 -18.27
C ALA A 507 11.72 46.56 -17.17
N ALA A 508 12.51 45.49 -17.35
CA ALA A 508 13.97 45.48 -17.56
C ALA A 508 14.89 46.48 -16.82
N ARG A 509 15.87 45.93 -16.07
CA ARG A 509 17.34 46.20 -16.08
C ARG A 509 17.97 45.51 -14.84
N SER A 510 18.75 44.45 -14.96
CA SER A 510 20.20 44.36 -15.28
C SER A 510 21.17 44.85 -14.19
N SER A 511 21.88 43.92 -13.54
CA SER A 511 23.31 43.93 -13.16
C SER A 511 23.56 42.71 -12.26
N ARG A 512 24.27 41.63 -12.65
CA ARG A 512 25.70 41.39 -12.92
C ARG A 512 26.66 41.72 -11.76
N GLY A 513 27.44 40.70 -11.38
CA GLY A 513 28.72 40.79 -10.65
C GLY A 513 28.70 40.02 -9.32
N SER A 514 28.95 38.71 -9.25
CA SER A 514 30.19 37.95 -9.47
C SER A 514 31.17 37.96 -8.29
N SER A 515 31.61 36.74 -7.96
CA SER A 515 32.96 36.34 -7.51
C SER A 515 33.23 36.07 -6.02
N ALA A 516 33.38 34.76 -5.76
CA ALA A 516 34.55 34.09 -5.16
C ALA A 516 34.84 34.16 -3.64
N GLU A 517 35.07 32.95 -3.11
CA GLU A 517 35.59 32.53 -1.79
C GLU A 517 37.07 32.96 -1.56
N PRO A 518 37.88 32.41 -0.60
CA PRO A 518 37.64 31.50 0.55
C PRO A 518 38.45 31.87 1.83
N SER A 519 38.59 30.90 2.75
CA SER A 519 39.51 30.80 3.91
C SER A 519 38.98 31.38 5.22
N GLY A 520 39.18 30.78 6.40
CA GLY A 520 39.96 29.64 6.84
C GLY A 520 40.40 29.89 8.29
N SER A 521 40.38 28.86 9.15
CA SER A 521 40.85 28.85 10.56
C SER A 521 40.01 29.72 11.52
N SER A 522 39.79 29.44 12.81
CA SER A 522 40.45 28.60 13.81
C SER A 522 39.49 28.44 15.01
N SER A 523 39.55 27.32 15.73
CA SER A 523 39.02 27.16 17.11
C SER A 523 40.07 27.68 18.13
N PRO A 524 39.87 27.70 19.48
CA PRO A 524 38.69 27.44 20.32
C PRO A 524 38.54 28.45 21.52
N SER A 525 37.66 28.10 22.45
CA SER A 525 37.68 28.40 23.91
C SER A 525 37.04 29.68 24.48
N ALA A 526 35.84 29.46 25.07
CA ALA A 526 35.44 29.73 26.44
C ALA A 526 35.60 31.15 27.06
N GLN A 527 34.48 31.83 27.34
CA GLN A 527 33.89 31.94 28.69
C GLN A 527 32.74 32.97 28.72
N SER A 528 31.84 32.74 29.67
CA SER A 528 30.62 33.44 30.07
C SER A 528 30.59 34.97 30.00
N SER A 529 29.44 35.54 29.63
CA SER A 529 28.80 36.62 30.40
C SER A 529 27.33 36.82 30.01
N ARG A 530 26.59 37.42 30.95
CA ARG A 530 25.12 37.59 31.04
C ARG A 530 24.62 38.79 30.24
N GLY A 531 23.30 38.82 29.99
CA GLY A 531 22.52 39.98 29.49
C GLY A 531 22.28 39.86 28.00
N GLY A 532 21.05 39.77 27.50
CA GLY A 532 19.95 40.70 27.69
C GLY A 532 19.54 41.10 26.28
N ALA A 533 18.57 40.40 25.70
CA ALA A 533 18.02 40.73 24.39
C ALA A 533 16.70 41.47 24.62
N ASP A 534 16.78 42.79 24.47
CA ASP A 534 15.64 43.68 24.43
C ASP A 534 14.83 43.48 23.15
N ALA A 535 13.55 43.77 23.32
CA ALA A 535 12.46 43.70 22.37
C ALA A 535 12.67 44.59 21.14
N CYS A 536 12.18 44.10 20.00
CA CYS A 536 11.55 44.96 19.01
C CYS A 536 10.10 44.49 18.83
N SER A 537 9.23 45.10 19.62
CA SER A 537 7.78 45.03 19.51
C SER A 537 7.29 46.14 18.57
N SER A 538 6.70 45.74 17.45
CA SER A 538 5.65 46.47 16.73
C SER A 538 4.88 45.36 15.99
N GLY A 539 3.59 45.14 16.18
CA GLY A 539 2.49 46.07 16.33
C GLY A 539 1.40 45.53 15.39
N LEU A 540 0.71 44.46 15.80
CA LEU A 540 -0.53 44.03 15.18
C LEU A 540 -1.58 43.86 16.27
N SER A 541 -2.53 44.77 16.18
CA SER A 541 -3.68 45.00 17.03
C SER A 541 -4.60 43.78 17.15
N ALA A 542 -5.19 43.67 18.33
CA ALA A 542 -6.32 42.83 18.72
C ALA A 542 -7.27 42.47 17.56
N GLY A 543 -7.24 41.20 17.16
CA GLY A 543 -8.31 40.49 16.45
C GLY A 543 -8.64 39.25 17.28
N GLY A 544 -9.91 39.11 17.67
CA GLY A 544 -10.37 38.26 18.75
C GLY A 544 -9.85 36.81 18.73
N GLU A 545 -9.44 36.35 19.91
CA GLU A 545 -9.34 34.92 20.21
C GLU A 545 -10.69 34.26 19.91
N ALA A 546 -10.77 33.55 18.79
CA ALA A 546 -11.77 32.52 18.61
C ALA A 546 -11.50 31.46 19.68
N GLY A 547 -12.27 31.52 20.78
CA GLY A 547 -12.14 30.63 21.93
C GLY A 547 -12.08 29.18 21.50
N VAL A 548 -10.97 28.53 21.82
CA VAL A 548 -10.73 27.11 21.55
C VAL A 548 -11.60 26.28 22.50
N PRO A 549 -12.36 25.28 22.01
CA PRO A 549 -13.11 24.40 22.89
C PRO A 549 -12.15 23.62 23.82
N PRO A 550 -12.48 23.48 25.11
CA PRO A 550 -11.63 22.80 26.09
C PRO A 550 -11.41 21.31 25.76
N ALA A 551 -10.39 20.70 26.35
CA ALA A 551 -10.17 19.25 26.31
C ALA A 551 -11.49 18.52 26.59
N GLU A 552 -11.88 17.65 25.66
CA GLU A 552 -13.21 17.02 25.65
C GLU A 552 -13.43 16.26 26.97
N ASP A 553 -14.48 16.63 27.72
CA ASP A 553 -14.90 15.87 28.89
C ASP A 553 -15.31 14.46 28.40
N PRO A 554 -14.63 13.38 28.84
CA PRO A 554 -14.95 12.01 28.41
C PRO A 554 -16.37 11.57 28.80
N GLY A 555 -17.04 12.33 29.68
CA GLY A 555 -18.45 12.19 30.03
C GLY A 555 -19.42 13.12 29.30
N SER A 556 -18.96 13.98 28.38
CA SER A 556 -19.79 15.01 27.75
C SER A 556 -20.58 14.51 26.55
N SER A 557 -21.82 14.99 26.45
CA SER A 557 -22.73 14.80 25.33
C SER A 557 -22.60 15.90 24.27
N ALA A 558 -21.53 16.70 24.28
CA ALA A 558 -21.29 17.79 23.33
C ALA A 558 -20.75 17.28 21.97
N ALA A 559 -20.68 18.18 20.99
CA ALA A 559 -20.05 17.89 19.71
C ALA A 559 -18.55 17.59 19.90
N ALA A 560 -18.07 16.47 19.38
CA ALA A 560 -16.75 15.94 19.65
C ALA A 560 -16.22 15.11 18.49
N TRP A 561 -14.90 14.99 18.38
CA TRP A 561 -14.28 14.07 17.44
C TRP A 561 -14.44 12.63 17.91
N ARG A 562 -14.98 11.77 17.04
CA ARG A 562 -15.20 10.35 17.34
C ARG A 562 -14.75 9.50 16.18
N LEU A 563 -14.32 8.28 16.48
CA LEU A 563 -14.16 7.27 15.47
C LEU A 563 -15.56 6.76 15.09
N VAL A 564 -15.92 6.79 13.79
CA VAL A 564 -17.21 6.30 13.29
C VAL A 564 -17.02 5.21 12.26
N ALA A 565 -17.95 4.26 12.20
CA ALA A 565 -17.97 3.27 11.13
C ALA A 565 -18.31 3.91 9.78
N LEU A 566 -17.55 3.63 8.74
CA LEU A 566 -17.84 4.06 7.37
C LEU A 566 -18.65 3.02 6.59
N VAL A 567 -18.56 1.77 7.01
CA VAL A 567 -19.19 0.59 6.41
C VAL A 567 -19.87 -0.22 7.52
N PRO A 568 -20.85 -1.10 7.20
CA PRO A 568 -21.40 -2.00 8.21
C PRO A 568 -20.30 -2.95 8.70
N LEU A 569 -20.21 -3.13 10.02
CA LEU A 569 -19.24 -4.03 10.67
C LEU A 569 -19.99 -5.09 11.45
N ARG A 570 -19.72 -6.37 11.19
CA ARG A 570 -20.34 -7.46 11.93
C ARG A 570 -19.61 -7.74 13.24
N ALA A 571 -20.32 -8.29 14.22
CA ALA A 571 -19.72 -8.79 15.44
C ALA A 571 -18.53 -9.73 15.14
N GLY A 572 -17.39 -9.48 15.80
CA GLY A 572 -16.13 -10.19 15.60
C GLY A 572 -15.21 -9.59 14.54
N GLU A 573 -15.68 -8.68 13.69
CA GLU A 573 -14.80 -8.04 12.70
C GLU A 573 -13.79 -7.07 13.35
N VAL A 574 -12.58 -7.03 12.78
CA VAL A 574 -11.57 -6.02 13.14
C VAL A 574 -12.06 -4.65 12.69
N VAL A 575 -12.21 -3.76 13.67
CA VAL A 575 -12.61 -2.34 13.52
C VAL A 575 -11.36 -1.50 13.24
N GLN A 576 -10.31 -1.71 14.02
CA GLN A 576 -9.02 -1.04 13.87
C GLN A 576 -7.90 -2.04 14.19
N ARG A 577 -6.90 -2.14 13.29
CA ARG A 577 -5.70 -2.94 13.51
C ARG A 577 -4.70 -2.18 14.38
N GLY A 578 -4.17 -2.83 15.41
CA GLY A 578 -3.03 -2.40 16.21
C GLY A 578 -1.87 -3.39 16.14
N GLU A 579 -2.11 -4.66 15.85
CA GLU A 579 -1.03 -5.64 15.75
C GLU A 579 -0.05 -5.31 14.61
N GLN A 580 1.25 -5.34 14.94
CA GLN A 580 2.37 -4.99 14.04
C GLN A 580 2.31 -3.57 13.42
N GLN A 581 1.46 -2.68 13.95
CA GLN A 581 1.36 -1.30 13.49
C GLN A 581 2.31 -0.35 14.26
N PRO A 582 2.80 0.73 13.63
CA PRO A 582 3.55 1.77 14.33
C PRO A 582 2.75 2.38 15.48
N HIS A 583 3.36 2.45 16.66
CA HIS A 583 2.78 3.10 17.84
C HIS A 583 3.67 4.27 18.29
N CYS A 584 3.07 5.39 18.66
CA CYS A 584 3.80 6.45 19.38
C CYS A 584 3.76 6.14 20.87
N LEU A 585 4.92 5.96 21.48
CA LEU A 585 5.07 5.59 22.90
C LEU A 585 5.69 6.73 23.69
N ALA A 586 5.16 6.99 24.88
CA ALA A 586 5.74 7.94 25.83
C ALA A 586 5.83 7.32 27.22
N SER A 587 6.97 7.53 27.88
CA SER A 587 7.11 7.18 29.30
C SER A 587 6.58 8.30 30.20
N ARG A 588 6.00 7.96 31.35
CA ARG A 588 5.52 8.95 32.33
C ARG A 588 6.59 9.98 32.69
N GLY A 589 7.81 9.52 32.98
CA GLY A 589 8.91 10.42 33.34
C GLY A 589 9.29 11.39 32.20
N PHE A 590 9.16 10.98 30.93
CA PHE A 590 9.35 11.90 29.81
C PHE A 590 8.25 12.97 29.79
N VAL A 591 6.99 12.55 29.91
CA VAL A 591 5.82 13.44 29.92
C VAL A 591 5.91 14.46 31.05
N GLU A 592 6.22 14.02 32.26
CA GLU A 592 6.34 14.90 33.44
C GLU A 592 7.44 15.94 33.29
N ARG A 593 8.58 15.59 32.68
CA ARG A 593 9.72 16.51 32.50
C ARG A 593 9.56 17.45 31.32
N ARG A 594 8.85 17.04 30.26
CA ARG A 594 8.84 17.76 28.97
C ARG A 594 7.51 18.42 28.64
N TRP A 595 6.40 17.97 29.21
CA TRP A 595 5.06 18.50 28.93
C TRP A 595 4.48 19.18 30.18
N PRO A 596 4.59 20.51 30.29
CA PRO A 596 4.13 21.26 31.45
C PRO A 596 2.65 20.99 31.76
N PRO A 597 2.26 20.91 33.04
CA PRO A 597 0.85 20.85 33.43
C PRO A 597 0.05 21.98 32.76
N GLY A 598 -1.13 21.63 32.23
CA GLY A 598 -1.98 22.58 31.52
C GLY A 598 -1.60 22.86 30.06
N SER A 599 -0.44 22.41 29.58
CA SER A 599 -0.12 22.46 28.14
C SER A 599 -1.09 21.60 27.32
N ARG A 600 -1.32 21.97 26.05
CA ARG A 600 -2.22 21.24 25.15
C ARG A 600 -1.81 19.77 25.02
N GLN A 601 -0.53 19.51 24.81
CA GLN A 601 0.01 18.15 24.69
C GLN A 601 -0.23 17.33 25.96
N ARG A 602 -0.06 17.95 27.15
CA ARG A 602 -0.31 17.29 28.42
C ARG A 602 -1.80 16.95 28.62
N GLN A 603 -2.69 17.91 28.37
CA GLN A 603 -4.14 17.70 28.47
C GLN A 603 -4.61 16.57 27.54
N TRP A 604 -4.10 16.52 26.31
CA TRP A 604 -4.43 15.47 25.35
C TRP A 604 -3.90 14.10 25.77
N PHE A 605 -2.67 14.03 26.27
CA PHE A 605 -2.10 12.80 26.79
C PHE A 605 -2.93 12.25 27.95
N ASP A 606 -3.25 13.11 28.93
CA ASP A 606 -4.05 12.72 30.11
C ASP A 606 -5.47 12.24 29.70
N ALA A 607 -6.05 12.83 28.64
CA ALA A 607 -7.38 12.46 28.14
C ALA A 607 -7.39 11.16 27.32
N HIS A 608 -6.40 10.94 26.44
CA HIS A 608 -6.49 9.92 25.37
C HIS A 608 -5.42 8.82 25.41
N ALA A 609 -4.30 9.00 26.11
CA ALA A 609 -3.28 7.96 26.19
C ALA A 609 -3.80 6.72 26.92
N TYR A 610 -3.24 5.55 26.60
CA TYR A 610 -3.55 4.32 27.32
C TYR A 610 -2.27 3.54 27.67
N PRO A 611 -2.21 2.92 28.86
CA PRO A 611 -1.03 2.22 29.34
C PRO A 611 -0.80 0.87 28.63
N LEU A 612 0.46 0.62 28.24
CA LEU A 612 0.96 -0.74 28.00
C LEU A 612 1.44 -1.37 29.31
N ASN A 613 1.96 -0.54 30.20
CA ASN A 613 2.30 -0.87 31.58
C ASN A 613 2.21 0.39 32.46
N ASP A 614 2.60 0.30 33.73
CA ASP A 614 2.50 1.43 34.68
C ASP A 614 3.35 2.65 34.26
N GLN A 615 4.38 2.48 33.42
CA GLN A 615 5.35 3.51 33.06
C GLN A 615 5.29 3.97 31.61
N VAL A 616 4.81 3.12 30.69
CA VAL A 616 4.81 3.37 29.24
C VAL A 616 3.38 3.35 28.71
N LEU A 617 3.01 4.43 28.03
CA LEU A 617 1.70 4.62 27.46
C LEU A 617 1.80 4.80 25.94
N VAL A 618 0.81 4.26 25.24
CA VAL A 618 0.52 4.62 23.85
C VAL A 618 -0.12 5.99 23.84
N THR A 619 0.40 6.87 23.00
CA THR A 619 -0.14 8.20 22.72
C THR A 619 -0.20 8.41 21.20
N ARG A 620 -0.71 9.55 20.79
CA ARG A 620 -0.74 9.94 19.38
C ARG A 620 0.60 10.49 18.92
N GLY A 621 0.96 10.19 17.68
CA GLY A 621 2.09 10.81 16.99
C GLY A 621 1.75 12.22 16.48
N GLU A 622 2.72 12.84 15.81
CA GLU A 622 2.56 14.19 15.24
C GLU A 622 1.60 14.22 14.04
N ASP A 623 1.45 13.09 13.34
CA ASP A 623 0.55 12.94 12.19
C ASP A 623 -0.92 12.78 12.64
N PRO A 624 -1.79 13.78 12.40
CA PRO A 624 -3.20 13.72 12.79
C PRO A 624 -4.00 12.66 12.03
N THR A 625 -3.53 12.20 10.88
CA THR A 625 -4.23 11.18 10.08
C THR A 625 -4.19 9.80 10.73
N GLN A 626 -3.24 9.56 11.64
CA GLN A 626 -3.10 8.32 12.41
C GLN A 626 -3.86 8.35 13.75
N TRP A 627 -4.59 9.44 14.03
CA TRP A 627 -5.25 9.62 15.32
C TRP A 627 -6.56 8.83 15.39
N ALA A 628 -6.70 7.99 16.42
CA ALA A 628 -7.94 7.28 16.72
C ALA A 628 -8.60 7.84 18.00
N PRO A 629 -9.66 8.67 17.90
CA PRO A 629 -10.40 9.15 19.07
C PRO A 629 -11.36 8.07 19.59
N LEU A 630 -10.85 7.30 20.57
CA LEU A 630 -11.65 6.30 21.27
C LEU A 630 -12.64 6.97 22.22
N THR A 631 -13.91 6.60 22.09
CA THR A 631 -15.02 7.16 22.88
C THR A 631 -15.48 6.17 23.94
N HIS A 632 -15.82 6.65 25.14
CA HIS A 632 -16.29 5.81 26.22
C HIS A 632 -17.77 5.39 26.06
N SER A 633 -18.09 4.12 26.35
CA SER A 633 -19.44 3.64 26.69
C SER A 633 -19.40 2.58 27.80
N CYS A 634 -20.40 2.56 28.68
CA CYS A 634 -20.60 1.47 29.66
C CYS A 634 -21.21 0.21 29.05
N ASP A 635 -21.77 0.32 27.84
CA ASP A 635 -22.15 -0.81 26.99
C ASP A 635 -21.52 -0.58 25.60
N PRO A 636 -20.23 -0.91 25.45
CA PRO A 636 -19.50 -0.58 24.23
C PRO A 636 -19.89 -1.50 23.07
N ASN A 637 -19.79 -0.97 21.85
CA ASN A 637 -19.97 -1.75 20.62
C ASN A 637 -18.66 -2.36 20.08
N ALA A 638 -17.51 -2.02 20.67
CA ALA A 638 -16.22 -2.63 20.38
C ALA A 638 -15.44 -2.99 21.66
N TRP A 639 -14.42 -3.82 21.52
CA TRP A 639 -13.51 -4.24 22.60
C TRP A 639 -12.13 -4.64 22.06
N PHE A 640 -11.16 -4.87 22.95
CA PHE A 640 -9.80 -5.25 22.56
C PHE A 640 -9.69 -6.75 22.27
N SER A 641 -8.83 -7.08 21.31
CA SER A 641 -8.29 -8.42 21.07
C SER A 641 -6.80 -8.27 20.76
N GLY A 642 -5.94 -8.50 21.76
CA GLY A 642 -4.54 -8.08 21.66
C GLY A 642 -4.43 -6.56 21.59
N LEU A 643 -3.73 -6.05 20.58
CA LEU A 643 -3.67 -4.61 20.24
C LEU A 643 -4.77 -4.18 19.26
N ASP A 644 -5.50 -5.12 18.65
CA ASP A 644 -6.61 -4.81 17.76
C ASP A 644 -7.86 -4.39 18.52
N VAL A 645 -8.68 -3.57 17.87
CA VAL A 645 -10.05 -3.27 18.29
C VAL A 645 -11.00 -4.04 17.37
N VAL A 646 -11.87 -4.86 17.96
CA VAL A 646 -12.83 -5.69 17.23
C VAL A 646 -14.26 -5.38 17.67
N ALA A 647 -15.22 -5.57 16.77
CA ALA A 647 -16.62 -5.30 17.01
C ALA A 647 -17.19 -6.31 18.01
N ARG A 648 -17.82 -5.83 19.08
CA ARG A 648 -18.50 -6.66 20.09
C ARG A 648 -19.92 -7.04 19.64
N ARG A 649 -20.53 -6.19 18.83
CA ARG A 649 -21.83 -6.36 18.19
C ARG A 649 -21.79 -5.69 16.83
N ASP A 650 -22.82 -5.91 16.01
CA ASP A 650 -22.93 -5.23 14.72
C ASP A 650 -22.94 -3.70 14.91
N ILE A 651 -22.21 -2.99 14.05
CA ILE A 651 -22.05 -1.53 14.05
C ILE A 651 -22.49 -0.99 12.70
N GLU A 652 -23.46 -0.08 12.72
CA GLU A 652 -24.03 0.51 11.50
C GLU A 652 -23.15 1.65 10.95
N PRO A 653 -23.17 1.92 9.62
CA PRO A 653 -22.52 3.09 9.05
C PRO A 653 -22.94 4.39 9.75
N GLY A 654 -21.96 5.22 10.12
CA GLY A 654 -22.14 6.46 10.86
C GLY A 654 -22.26 6.29 12.38
N GLU A 655 -22.36 5.06 12.91
CA GLU A 655 -22.37 4.81 14.35
C GLU A 655 -20.96 5.06 14.94
N PRO A 656 -20.85 5.80 16.07
CA PRO A 656 -19.58 5.94 16.76
C PRO A 656 -19.08 4.62 17.34
N VAL A 657 -17.79 4.33 17.14
CA VAL A 657 -17.09 3.23 17.80
C VAL A 657 -16.84 3.61 19.26
N THR A 658 -17.25 2.74 20.17
CA THR A 658 -17.16 2.96 21.61
C THR A 658 -16.49 1.80 22.31
N LEU A 659 -15.67 2.12 23.31
CA LEU A 659 -14.98 1.19 24.20
C LEU A 659 -15.31 1.51 25.66
N ASP A 660 -15.27 0.52 26.53
CA ASP A 660 -15.26 0.79 27.97
C ASP A 660 -13.84 1.11 28.42
N PHE A 661 -13.63 2.27 29.05
CA PHE A 661 -12.30 2.68 29.47
C PHE A 661 -11.73 1.75 30.55
N ALA A 662 -12.59 1.06 31.32
CA ALA A 662 -12.12 0.07 32.28
C ALA A 662 -11.44 -1.16 31.63
N THR A 663 -11.56 -1.37 30.30
CA THR A 663 -10.90 -2.49 29.60
C THR A 663 -9.46 -2.22 29.21
N PHE A 664 -8.99 -0.97 29.29
CA PHE A 664 -7.61 -0.64 28.92
C PHE A 664 -6.90 0.33 29.86
N ARG A 665 -7.59 0.75 30.93
CA ARG A 665 -7.19 1.81 31.84
C ARG A 665 -7.55 1.36 33.26
N ALA A 666 -6.59 1.36 34.19
CA ALA A 666 -6.73 0.79 35.54
C ALA A 666 -5.88 1.49 36.61
N GLY A 667 -6.32 1.44 37.88
CA GLY A 667 -5.64 2.09 39.00
C GLY A 667 -5.46 3.60 38.80
N ASP A 668 -4.31 4.13 39.21
CA ASP A 668 -3.99 5.57 39.13
C ASP A 668 -3.69 6.05 37.69
N SER A 669 -3.77 5.17 36.69
CA SER A 669 -3.72 5.58 35.28
C SER A 669 -5.00 6.27 34.80
N VAL A 670 -6.06 6.30 35.62
CA VAL A 670 -7.37 6.85 35.26
C VAL A 670 -7.86 7.78 36.34
N ALA A 671 -7.97 9.08 36.02
CA ALA A 671 -8.74 9.98 36.86
C ALA A 671 -10.24 9.60 36.80
N PRO A 672 -10.92 9.44 37.95
CA PRO A 672 -12.35 9.16 37.95
C PRO A 672 -13.15 10.29 37.28
N PHE A 673 -14.15 9.95 36.46
CA PHE A 673 -15.00 10.93 35.77
C PHE A 673 -16.49 10.58 35.85
N ALA A 674 -17.34 11.60 35.71
CA ALA A 674 -18.79 11.42 35.67
C ALA A 674 -19.23 10.97 34.27
N CYS A 675 -19.87 9.81 34.16
CA CYS A 675 -20.24 9.21 32.88
C CYS A 675 -21.68 9.57 32.47
N ARG A 676 -21.83 10.04 31.22
CA ARG A 676 -23.13 10.33 30.59
C ARG A 676 -23.24 9.67 29.21
N CYS A 677 -22.66 8.48 29.04
CA CYS A 677 -22.60 7.77 27.75
C CYS A 677 -23.97 7.41 27.15
N GLY A 678 -25.04 7.40 27.95
CA GLY A 678 -26.40 7.12 27.49
C GLY A 678 -26.79 5.63 27.46
N ALA A 679 -25.85 4.72 27.75
CA ALA A 679 -26.16 3.30 27.87
C ALA A 679 -27.17 3.02 29.00
N ALA A 680 -28.05 2.02 28.81
CA ALA A 680 -29.06 1.65 29.81
C ALA A 680 -28.43 1.23 31.16
N ASN A 681 -27.25 0.62 31.11
CA ASN A 681 -26.44 0.21 32.25
C ASN A 681 -25.35 1.25 32.64
N CYS A 682 -25.53 2.53 32.29
CA CYS A 682 -24.54 3.57 32.57
C CYS A 682 -24.18 3.64 34.06
N ARG A 683 -22.88 3.48 34.38
CA ARG A 683 -22.35 3.50 35.75
C ARG A 683 -22.43 4.86 36.45
N ARG A 684 -22.72 5.94 35.72
CA ARG A 684 -22.72 7.35 36.18
C ARG A 684 -21.37 7.89 36.68
N ARG A 685 -20.47 7.03 37.15
CA ARG A 685 -19.10 7.33 37.53
C ARG A 685 -18.22 6.15 37.12
N VAL A 686 -17.15 6.44 36.39
CA VAL A 686 -16.16 5.44 35.94
C VAL A 686 -14.88 5.65 36.74
N THR A 687 -14.28 4.56 37.22
CA THR A 687 -13.08 4.61 38.07
C THR A 687 -12.02 3.61 37.61
N GLY A 688 -10.75 3.84 37.97
CA GLY A 688 -9.67 2.89 37.70
C GLY A 688 -9.82 1.55 38.43
N LEU A 689 -10.72 1.43 39.40
CA LEU A 689 -11.02 0.20 40.14
C LEU A 689 -12.11 -0.65 39.49
N ASP A 690 -12.81 -0.12 38.48
CA ASP A 690 -13.93 -0.82 37.83
C ASP A 690 -13.48 -2.16 37.23
N CYS A 691 -12.24 -2.23 36.75
CA CYS A 691 -11.63 -3.45 36.20
C CYS A 691 -11.46 -4.58 37.22
N LEU A 692 -11.56 -4.30 38.53
CA LEU A 692 -11.47 -5.27 39.62
C LEU A 692 -12.83 -5.72 40.15
N ALA A 693 -13.92 -5.11 39.66
CA ALA A 693 -15.26 -5.44 40.14
C ALA A 693 -15.71 -6.85 39.71
N PRO A 694 -16.54 -7.57 40.50
CA PRO A 694 -16.97 -8.92 40.17
C PRO A 694 -17.70 -9.05 38.82
N TRP A 695 -18.50 -8.05 38.45
CA TRP A 695 -19.24 -8.04 37.18
C TRP A 695 -18.35 -7.92 35.95
N PHE A 696 -17.15 -7.34 36.10
CA PHE A 696 -16.29 -6.97 34.98
C PHE A 696 -15.77 -8.20 34.22
N GLY A 697 -15.33 -9.23 34.95
CA GLY A 697 -14.85 -10.47 34.35
C GLY A 697 -15.94 -11.20 33.56
N GLN A 698 -17.20 -11.14 34.03
CA GLN A 698 -18.35 -11.71 33.31
C GLN A 698 -18.68 -10.92 32.05
N ALA A 699 -18.53 -9.59 32.08
CA ALA A 699 -18.88 -8.71 30.97
C ALA A 699 -17.85 -8.74 29.82
N TYR A 700 -16.55 -8.83 30.13
CA TYR A 700 -15.48 -8.66 29.15
C TYR A 700 -14.59 -9.89 28.96
N GLY A 701 -14.52 -10.82 29.92
CA GLY A 701 -13.66 -11.99 29.82
C GLY A 701 -12.20 -11.62 29.51
N SER A 702 -11.68 -12.16 28.40
CA SER A 702 -10.33 -11.87 27.89
C SER A 702 -10.22 -10.63 26.99
N HIS A 703 -11.33 -9.94 26.71
CA HIS A 703 -11.38 -8.78 25.80
C HIS A 703 -10.98 -7.47 26.49
N VAL A 704 -9.77 -7.47 27.04
CA VAL A 704 -9.15 -6.35 27.75
C VAL A 704 -7.70 -6.19 27.30
N SER A 705 -7.12 -5.01 27.51
CA SER A 705 -5.71 -4.80 27.22
C SER A 705 -4.83 -5.70 28.10
N SER A 706 -3.62 -6.01 27.60
CA SER A 706 -2.62 -6.78 28.35
C SER A 706 -2.30 -6.17 29.72
N PHE A 707 -2.33 -4.84 29.82
CA PHE A 707 -2.19 -4.09 31.07
C PHE A 707 -3.29 -4.41 32.08
N VAL A 708 -4.57 -4.33 31.66
CA VAL A 708 -5.70 -4.60 32.56
C VAL A 708 -5.75 -6.07 32.93
N ALA A 709 -5.45 -6.98 31.99
CA ALA A 709 -5.31 -8.41 32.28
C ALA A 709 -4.25 -8.67 33.36
N ALA A 710 -3.11 -7.97 33.31
CA ALA A 710 -2.06 -8.08 34.33
C ALA A 710 -2.54 -7.57 35.70
N LYS A 711 -3.20 -6.40 35.76
CA LYS A 711 -3.74 -5.84 37.01
C LYS A 711 -4.78 -6.74 37.67
N ARG A 712 -5.63 -7.40 36.87
CA ARG A 712 -6.58 -8.39 37.38
C ARG A 712 -5.88 -9.62 37.98
N ARG A 713 -4.86 -10.15 37.30
CA ARG A 713 -4.05 -11.27 37.82
C ARG A 713 -3.32 -10.90 39.11
N GLU A 714 -2.75 -9.70 39.19
CA GLU A 714 -2.11 -9.18 40.42
C GLU A 714 -3.10 -9.13 41.61
N ALA A 715 -4.38 -8.87 41.33
CA ALA A 715 -5.45 -8.89 42.32
C ALA A 715 -6.06 -10.29 42.58
N GLY A 716 -5.59 -11.34 41.90
CA GLY A 716 -6.08 -12.71 42.03
C GLY A 716 -7.42 -12.99 41.33
N LEU A 717 -7.74 -12.25 40.26
CA LEU A 717 -9.02 -12.27 39.52
C LEU A 717 -8.94 -12.79 38.08
#